data_AF-A0AAD0LA69-F1
#
_entry.id   AF-A0AAD0LA69-F1
#
_cell.length_a   1.000
_cell.length_b   1.000
_cell.length_c   1.000
_cell.angle_alpha   90.00
_cell.angle_beta   90.00
_cell.angle_gamma   90.00
#
_symmetry.space_group_name_H-M   'P 1'
#
loop_
_entity.id
_entity.type
_entity.pdbx_description
1 polymer ?
#
loop_
_entity_poly.entity_id
_entity_poly.type
_entity_poly.pdbx_seq_one_letter_code
_entity_poly.pdbx_strand_id
1 'polypeptide(L)'
;MQGANASLHTYTPEVSVSDNRGLIVRDIRFHRHPDSPDSTDCRVTHLHFNARGHPVQSIDPRLAQSRREAPGAPPNLLLQPALSGAVVRSQSVDAGTLLALDDCAGRSLMRRSGVGVTRRWNYQSVAFSGRLHSLDEQAEGAERAVCERWIWALDGAVERARNLLGECLRHYDTGGLQQVCSIALTGTPLLVARQMLRDAERPEWLGENEQAWQAKLEPIIHVSGCSADATGAALTQTDARGHRQRHAYDVVGRLSSCSVHVHGEEQERRVLEALTWTAVGQKQRELHGNGVLTHYLYEAQTQRVSAIKTERPDGHPAGGRLLQYLRYVYDPVGNVASVDNAAQATRFWRNQKVLAQNTFIYDSLYQLVQACGRELAAHGQQGVGVPSAVVPLPSGPEAFTRYQRDYKYDRGGNLTQIRHSAPGSGNSYTTDLLVSPHGNRAVRWQEGLDPGDVERMFDGAGHALWLQAGQPLHWNPRGELGRVVQVARSTIDDSEHYRYDGAGRRLLKVTSRQIGDGIQERRVLYLPGLELRDQAFDGAAQKALEVVAVGSAGRGQARLLHWPDGLTGDTLRYSFHDLLGSSQLELDEQGEVISQEEYYPYGGTAVWTARSEVEADYKTLRYSGKECDATGLYYYGLRYYQPWLGRWLSADPAGVVDGLNLYRMVRNNPVTLKDQQGLEPVYPVLSAFLADVMTDVNHDALGFVPWGEQLDSAPPWAIAIWGDNAYVSTVNRHMSIRPQGERGFPDFVGVYDGVGITTETGHYRTPPGYAAGIENNRPRITSHGSTASLEWRMTMFSDPHAYMAKVNEFWKINDRAERGRAVLAFLKSHWAQGLEELASSFNENRPALLLEMFQANGQLRDVEQTGFQWVDQLYAEANQIIYEIGDRKVLAKRQQAKALAEFKYNAVMDIYKGREGDLHMARRSEIEAQLPTVLHSTAPARGLPRRPVTTVAQPERKPNFLSRIRNAFKH
;
A
#
# COMPACT_ATOMS: atom_id res chain seq x y z
N MET A 1 -19.62 -32.98 2.73
CA MET A 1 -19.66 -31.53 2.41
C MET A 1 -19.67 -31.26 0.91
N GLN A 2 -18.74 -31.80 0.09
CA GLN A 2 -18.65 -31.47 -1.36
C GLN A 2 -19.99 -31.50 -2.14
N GLY A 3 -20.87 -32.48 -1.91
CA GLY A 3 -22.15 -32.59 -2.65
C GLY A 3 -23.20 -31.50 -2.38
N ALA A 4 -23.12 -30.77 -1.26
CA ALA A 4 -24.14 -29.78 -0.89
C ALA A 4 -23.87 -28.37 -1.46
N ASN A 5 -22.64 -28.07 -1.87
CA ASN A 5 -22.24 -26.71 -2.21
C ASN A 5 -22.50 -26.33 -3.69
N ALA A 6 -22.69 -27.32 -4.57
CA ALA A 6 -22.91 -27.07 -5.99
C ALA A 6 -24.28 -26.41 -6.28
N SER A 7 -25.33 -26.79 -5.56
CA SER A 7 -26.68 -26.24 -5.73
C SER A 7 -26.74 -24.75 -5.39
N LEU A 8 -26.06 -24.30 -4.33
CA LEU A 8 -26.09 -22.93 -3.79
C LEU A 8 -25.67 -21.85 -4.80
N HIS A 9 -24.75 -22.18 -5.71
CA HIS A 9 -24.24 -21.24 -6.73
C HIS A 9 -24.76 -21.53 -8.16
N THR A 10 -25.49 -22.63 -8.36
CA THR A 10 -26.06 -22.99 -9.67
C THR A 10 -27.19 -22.02 -10.04
N TYR A 11 -27.03 -21.27 -11.14
CA TYR A 11 -27.91 -20.17 -11.56
C TYR A 11 -27.93 -18.93 -10.65
N THR A 12 -26.81 -18.57 -10.00
CA THR A 12 -26.65 -17.23 -9.38
C THR A 12 -25.60 -16.36 -10.09
N PRO A 13 -25.81 -15.97 -11.37
CA PRO A 13 -24.88 -15.11 -12.11
C PRO A 13 -24.92 -13.64 -11.66
N GLU A 14 -23.91 -12.89 -12.10
CA GLU A 14 -23.98 -11.43 -12.24
C GLU A 14 -24.63 -11.09 -13.59
N VAL A 15 -25.61 -10.18 -13.61
CA VAL A 15 -26.25 -9.72 -14.85
C VAL A 15 -26.41 -8.20 -14.84
N SER A 16 -25.57 -7.51 -15.60
CA SER A 16 -25.74 -6.09 -15.93
C SER A 16 -26.70 -5.93 -17.11
N VAL A 17 -27.70 -5.06 -16.97
CA VAL A 17 -28.74 -4.80 -17.98
C VAL A 17 -28.59 -3.40 -18.55
N SER A 18 -28.33 -3.30 -19.85
CA SER A 18 -28.12 -2.03 -20.56
C SER A 18 -29.41 -1.42 -21.12
N ASP A 19 -29.44 -0.09 -21.22
CA ASP A 19 -30.49 0.65 -21.95
C ASP A 19 -30.31 0.57 -23.48
N ASN A 20 -31.31 1.08 -24.23
CA ASN A 20 -31.36 1.06 -25.69
C ASN A 20 -30.21 1.79 -26.41
N ARG A 21 -29.40 2.56 -25.68
CA ARG A 21 -28.19 3.22 -26.19
C ARG A 21 -26.92 2.54 -25.66
N GLY A 22 -26.97 1.74 -24.58
CA GLY A 22 -25.85 0.92 -24.08
C GLY A 22 -25.25 1.30 -22.71
N LEU A 23 -26.00 1.94 -21.81
CA LEU A 23 -25.57 2.21 -20.42
C LEU A 23 -26.19 1.19 -19.48
N ILE A 24 -25.42 0.65 -18.54
CA ILE A 24 -25.91 -0.28 -17.51
C ILE A 24 -26.90 0.46 -16.60
N VAL A 25 -28.19 0.13 -16.71
CA VAL A 25 -29.29 0.73 -15.91
C VAL A 25 -29.76 -0.16 -14.77
N ARG A 26 -29.36 -1.43 -14.75
CA ARG A 26 -29.53 -2.32 -13.59
C ARG A 26 -28.35 -3.26 -13.47
N ASP A 27 -27.92 -3.51 -12.24
CA ASP A 27 -27.08 -4.67 -11.90
C ASP A 27 -27.91 -5.64 -11.06
N ILE A 28 -28.01 -6.87 -11.54
CA ILE A 28 -28.84 -7.93 -10.93
C ILE A 28 -27.91 -8.97 -10.32
N ARG A 29 -28.19 -9.31 -9.05
CA ARG A 29 -27.56 -10.41 -8.31
C ARG A 29 -28.65 -11.35 -7.80
N PHE A 30 -28.33 -12.63 -7.71
CA PHE A 30 -29.23 -13.65 -7.17
C PHE A 30 -28.69 -14.15 -5.83
N HIS A 31 -29.43 -13.91 -4.76
CA HIS A 31 -29.08 -14.24 -3.39
C HIS A 31 -29.76 -15.54 -2.95
N ARG A 32 -28.98 -16.44 -2.35
CA ARG A 32 -29.43 -17.61 -1.59
C ARG A 32 -28.59 -17.81 -0.36
N HIS A 33 -29.25 -18.21 0.72
CA HIS A 33 -28.61 -18.65 1.95
C HIS A 33 -28.36 -20.17 1.91
N PRO A 34 -27.28 -20.71 2.49
CA PRO A 34 -27.04 -22.15 2.57
C PRO A 34 -28.17 -22.91 3.31
N ASP A 35 -28.86 -22.26 4.26
CA ASP A 35 -30.01 -22.85 4.98
C ASP A 35 -31.32 -22.87 4.16
N SER A 36 -31.37 -22.16 3.03
CA SER A 36 -32.54 -22.08 2.15
C SER A 36 -32.15 -22.13 0.66
N PRO A 37 -31.45 -23.21 0.21
CA PRO A 37 -30.80 -23.28 -1.11
C PRO A 37 -31.78 -23.33 -2.30
N ASP A 38 -33.08 -23.55 -2.03
CA ASP A 38 -34.16 -23.52 -3.02
C ASP A 38 -34.80 -22.12 -3.16
N SER A 39 -34.53 -21.19 -2.24
CA SER A 39 -35.20 -19.88 -2.15
C SER A 39 -34.31 -18.75 -2.68
N THR A 40 -34.40 -18.49 -3.99
CA THR A 40 -33.60 -17.45 -4.67
C THR A 40 -34.28 -16.08 -4.62
N ASP A 41 -33.61 -15.08 -4.04
CA ASP A 41 -34.03 -13.67 -4.02
C ASP A 41 -33.29 -12.86 -5.09
N CYS A 42 -34.04 -12.09 -5.89
CA CYS A 42 -33.50 -11.22 -6.92
C CYS A 42 -33.17 -9.84 -6.34
N ARG A 43 -31.88 -9.54 -6.20
CA ARG A 43 -31.34 -8.27 -5.72
C ARG A 43 -31.05 -7.38 -6.94
N VAL A 44 -31.84 -6.33 -7.14
CA VAL A 44 -31.69 -5.41 -8.29
C VAL A 44 -31.20 -4.04 -7.80
N THR A 45 -29.99 -3.68 -8.17
CA THR A 45 -29.48 -2.30 -8.09
C THR A 45 -29.96 -1.53 -9.32
N HIS A 46 -30.44 -0.30 -9.14
CA HIS A 46 -30.94 0.57 -10.21
C HIS A 46 -30.02 1.76 -10.44
N LEU A 47 -29.69 2.02 -11.71
CA LEU A 47 -28.86 3.14 -12.15
C LEU A 47 -29.64 3.95 -13.19
N HIS A 48 -29.68 5.28 -13.03
CA HIS A 48 -30.39 6.19 -13.93
C HIS A 48 -29.46 7.28 -14.44
N PHE A 49 -29.66 7.65 -15.71
CA PHE A 49 -28.82 8.60 -16.44
C PHE A 49 -29.71 9.62 -17.16
N ASN A 50 -29.22 10.87 -17.28
CA ASN A 50 -29.92 11.93 -18.02
C ASN A 50 -29.92 11.67 -19.54
N ALA A 51 -30.51 12.58 -20.32
CA ALA A 51 -30.57 12.47 -21.77
C ALA A 51 -29.18 12.36 -22.44
N ARG A 52 -28.17 13.09 -21.93
CA ARG A 52 -26.77 13.02 -22.39
C ARG A 52 -26.03 11.74 -21.99
N GLY A 53 -26.58 10.98 -21.03
CA GLY A 53 -25.98 9.75 -20.52
C GLY A 53 -25.13 9.93 -19.27
N HIS A 54 -25.11 11.10 -18.64
CA HIS A 54 -24.43 11.29 -17.35
C HIS A 54 -25.28 10.67 -16.22
N PRO A 55 -24.69 10.03 -15.20
CA PRO A 55 -25.44 9.43 -14.09
C PRO A 55 -26.15 10.52 -13.25
N VAL A 56 -27.35 10.21 -12.76
CA VAL A 56 -28.18 11.12 -11.95
C VAL A 56 -28.82 10.48 -10.71
N GLN A 57 -28.99 9.16 -10.68
CA GLN A 57 -29.57 8.46 -9.51
C GLN A 57 -29.07 7.02 -9.44
N SER A 58 -28.70 6.55 -8.23
CA SER A 58 -28.36 5.14 -7.96
C SER A 58 -29.12 4.64 -6.73
N ILE A 59 -29.66 3.41 -6.79
CA ILE A 59 -30.52 2.83 -5.75
C ILE A 59 -30.17 1.37 -5.51
N ASP A 60 -29.98 0.97 -4.25
CA ASP A 60 -29.71 -0.40 -3.84
C ASP A 60 -30.98 -1.28 -3.80
N PRO A 61 -30.84 -2.62 -3.68
CA PRO A 61 -31.98 -3.55 -3.70
C PRO A 61 -32.93 -3.48 -2.48
N ARG A 62 -32.58 -2.72 -1.43
CA ARG A 62 -33.41 -2.44 -0.25
C ARG A 62 -34.20 -1.16 -0.44
N LEU A 63 -33.54 -0.04 -0.72
CA LEU A 63 -34.22 1.23 -0.94
C LEU A 63 -35.08 1.20 -2.22
N ALA A 64 -34.73 0.38 -3.22
CA ALA A 64 -35.61 0.09 -4.37
C ALA A 64 -36.85 -0.77 -4.01
N GLN A 65 -36.87 -1.47 -2.87
CA GLN A 65 -38.09 -2.05 -2.31
C GLN A 65 -38.87 -0.98 -1.52
N SER A 66 -38.23 -0.30 -0.57
CA SER A 66 -38.87 0.74 0.25
C SER A 66 -39.51 1.86 -0.58
N ARG A 67 -38.94 2.22 -1.74
CA ARG A 67 -39.51 3.21 -2.68
C ARG A 67 -40.71 2.71 -3.49
N ARG A 68 -40.94 1.40 -3.55
CA ARG A 68 -42.18 0.80 -4.11
C ARG A 68 -43.30 0.74 -3.07
N GLU A 69 -42.95 0.55 -1.81
CA GLU A 69 -43.88 0.53 -0.67
C GLU A 69 -44.28 1.96 -0.24
N ALA A 70 -43.33 2.89 -0.24
CA ALA A 70 -43.50 4.32 0.05
C ALA A 70 -43.00 5.19 -1.11
N PRO A 71 -43.88 5.61 -2.04
CA PRO A 71 -43.56 6.48 -3.18
C PRO A 71 -43.08 7.88 -2.74
N GLY A 72 -41.79 7.98 -2.43
CA GLY A 72 -41.16 9.19 -1.87
C GLY A 72 -39.82 8.92 -1.19
N ALA A 73 -39.53 7.67 -0.81
CA ALA A 73 -38.24 7.28 -0.22
C ALA A 73 -37.05 7.71 -1.13
N PRO A 74 -35.97 8.26 -0.54
CA PRO A 74 -34.81 8.71 -1.29
C PRO A 74 -34.03 7.53 -1.90
N PRO A 75 -33.29 7.75 -3.00
CA PRO A 75 -32.30 6.80 -3.49
C PRO A 75 -31.03 6.83 -2.62
N ASN A 76 -30.12 5.87 -2.76
CA ASN A 76 -28.80 5.95 -2.12
C ASN A 76 -28.03 7.21 -2.53
N LEU A 77 -28.14 7.58 -3.82
CA LEU A 77 -27.39 8.68 -4.43
C LEU A 77 -28.24 9.43 -5.45
N LEU A 78 -28.21 10.77 -5.39
CA LEU A 78 -28.59 11.70 -6.46
C LEU A 78 -27.36 12.48 -6.92
N LEU A 79 -27.20 12.67 -8.22
CA LEU A 79 -26.14 13.47 -8.82
C LEU A 79 -26.75 14.56 -9.71
N GLN A 80 -26.22 15.78 -9.60
CA GLN A 80 -26.47 16.88 -10.54
C GLN A 80 -25.18 17.15 -11.31
N PRO A 81 -24.98 16.54 -12.49
CA PRO A 81 -23.83 16.80 -13.34
C PRO A 81 -24.01 18.08 -14.16
N ALA A 82 -22.91 18.81 -14.36
CA ALA A 82 -22.80 19.91 -15.30
C ALA A 82 -22.94 19.43 -16.76
N LEU A 83 -22.98 20.38 -17.70
CA LEU A 83 -23.05 20.12 -19.13
C LEU A 83 -21.86 19.27 -19.66
N SER A 84 -20.72 19.30 -18.98
CA SER A 84 -19.49 18.54 -19.24
C SER A 84 -19.46 17.13 -18.64
N GLY A 85 -20.39 16.79 -17.73
CA GLY A 85 -20.38 15.54 -16.96
C GLY A 85 -19.91 15.69 -15.51
N ALA A 86 -19.06 16.67 -15.21
CA ALA A 86 -18.54 16.92 -13.87
C ALA A 86 -19.67 17.12 -12.85
N VAL A 87 -19.60 16.44 -11.70
CA VAL A 87 -20.66 16.45 -10.67
C VAL A 87 -20.54 17.72 -9.82
N VAL A 88 -21.46 18.68 -10.00
CA VAL A 88 -21.49 19.92 -9.19
C VAL A 88 -22.29 19.78 -7.89
N ARG A 89 -23.11 18.74 -7.78
CA ARG A 89 -23.74 18.31 -6.52
C ARG A 89 -23.91 16.81 -6.47
N SER A 90 -23.49 16.23 -5.36
CA SER A 90 -23.84 14.87 -4.94
C SER A 90 -24.75 14.95 -3.72
N GLN A 91 -25.78 14.10 -3.64
CA GLN A 91 -26.55 13.89 -2.43
C GLN A 91 -26.64 12.39 -2.14
N SER A 92 -25.98 11.95 -1.08
CA SER A 92 -26.03 10.60 -0.54
C SER A 92 -26.94 10.57 0.70
N VAL A 93 -27.67 9.47 0.90
CA VAL A 93 -28.36 9.22 2.19
C VAL A 93 -27.36 8.87 3.30
N ASP A 94 -26.26 8.22 2.95
CA ASP A 94 -25.17 7.89 3.88
C ASP A 94 -24.31 9.14 4.19
N ALA A 95 -23.65 9.70 3.17
CA ALA A 95 -22.67 10.79 3.27
C ALA A 95 -23.21 12.23 3.11
N GLY A 96 -24.53 12.44 3.06
CA GLY A 96 -25.13 13.77 2.95
C GLY A 96 -24.92 14.49 1.61
N THR A 97 -24.97 15.82 1.60
CA THR A 97 -24.86 16.64 0.36
C THR A 97 -23.47 17.26 0.22
N LEU A 98 -22.76 16.92 -0.87
CA LEU A 98 -21.55 17.59 -1.31
C LEU A 98 -21.88 18.54 -2.48
N LEU A 99 -21.52 19.81 -2.35
CA LEU A 99 -21.46 20.76 -3.47
C LEU A 99 -20.01 20.89 -3.94
N ALA A 100 -19.83 20.92 -5.25
CA ALA A 100 -18.53 20.98 -5.91
C ALA A 100 -18.51 22.04 -7.01
N LEU A 101 -17.44 22.83 -7.05
CA LEU A 101 -17.13 23.77 -8.11
C LEU A 101 -15.64 23.67 -8.44
N ASP A 102 -15.35 23.36 -9.69
CA ASP A 102 -14.01 23.31 -10.27
C ASP A 102 -13.83 24.47 -11.24
N ASP A 103 -12.58 24.83 -11.53
CA ASP A 103 -12.23 25.86 -12.50
C ASP A 103 -12.12 25.30 -13.94
N CYS A 104 -11.78 26.16 -14.90
CA CYS A 104 -11.63 25.78 -16.30
C CYS A 104 -10.42 24.88 -16.61
N ALA A 105 -9.49 24.69 -15.66
CA ALA A 105 -8.41 23.72 -15.74
C ALA A 105 -8.77 22.38 -15.07
N GLY A 106 -9.97 22.25 -14.50
CA GLY A 106 -10.42 21.07 -13.76
C GLY A 106 -9.94 21.02 -12.30
N ARG A 107 -9.24 22.06 -11.84
CA ARG A 107 -8.74 22.17 -10.46
C ARG A 107 -9.88 22.57 -9.54
N SER A 108 -9.84 22.11 -8.29
CA SER A 108 -10.90 22.46 -7.33
C SER A 108 -10.87 23.93 -6.97
N LEU A 109 -12.01 24.62 -7.01
CA LEU A 109 -12.15 26.00 -6.55
C LEU A 109 -12.88 26.05 -5.20
N MET A 110 -13.96 25.27 -5.07
CA MET A 110 -14.76 25.18 -3.84
C MET A 110 -15.37 23.78 -3.66
N ARG A 111 -15.49 23.37 -2.40
CA ARG A 111 -16.30 22.23 -1.95
C ARG A 111 -17.10 22.67 -0.72
N ARG A 112 -18.37 22.28 -0.60
CA ARG A 112 -19.15 22.44 0.65
C ARG A 112 -19.79 21.10 1.03
N SER A 113 -19.52 20.63 2.25
CA SER A 113 -19.95 19.32 2.76
C SER A 113 -21.36 19.36 3.38
N GLY A 114 -21.89 18.17 3.71
CA GLY A 114 -23.22 18.01 4.31
C GLY A 114 -23.37 18.59 5.72
N VAL A 115 -22.24 18.86 6.40
CA VAL A 115 -22.17 19.59 7.69
C VAL A 115 -21.89 21.09 7.52
N GLY A 116 -22.14 21.64 6.33
CA GLY A 116 -22.07 23.07 6.04
C GLY A 116 -20.67 23.63 5.81
N VAL A 117 -19.61 22.91 6.21
CA VAL A 117 -18.20 23.32 6.04
C VAL A 117 -17.87 23.57 4.58
N THR A 118 -17.35 24.76 4.28
CA THR A 118 -16.88 25.16 2.95
C THR A 118 -15.35 25.18 2.93
N ARG A 119 -14.76 24.37 2.06
CA ARG A 119 -13.33 24.40 1.69
C ARG A 119 -13.14 25.20 0.41
N ARG A 120 -12.08 26.02 0.36
CA ARG A 120 -11.70 26.82 -0.81
C ARG A 120 -10.20 26.65 -1.07
N TRP A 121 -9.84 26.44 -2.32
CA TRP A 121 -8.45 26.27 -2.76
C TRP A 121 -8.02 27.55 -3.51
N ASN A 122 -6.96 28.19 -3.04
CA ASN A 122 -6.41 29.41 -3.63
C ASN A 122 -5.10 29.04 -4.32
N TYR A 123 -4.97 29.36 -5.61
CA TYR A 123 -3.79 29.04 -6.42
C TYR A 123 -2.97 30.30 -6.68
N GLN A 124 -1.67 30.12 -6.97
CA GLN A 124 -0.83 31.17 -7.53
C GLN A 124 -1.41 31.66 -8.87
N SER A 125 -1.18 32.93 -9.21
CA SER A 125 -1.54 33.45 -10.53
C SER A 125 -0.88 32.62 -11.64
N VAL A 126 -1.56 32.54 -12.80
CA VAL A 126 -1.05 31.88 -14.01
C VAL A 126 0.25 32.52 -14.50
N ALA A 127 0.48 33.80 -14.18
CA ALA A 127 1.74 34.51 -14.43
C ALA A 127 2.95 33.99 -13.60
N PHE A 128 2.72 33.09 -12.62
CA PHE A 128 3.77 32.38 -11.90
C PHE A 128 3.81 30.89 -12.27
N SER A 129 2.72 30.16 -11.99
CA SER A 129 2.67 28.70 -12.19
C SER A 129 1.29 28.05 -12.10
N GLY A 130 0.30 28.71 -11.48
CA GLY A 130 -0.97 28.05 -11.17
C GLY A 130 -0.91 26.97 -10.06
N ARG A 131 0.20 26.78 -9.35
CA ARG A 131 0.28 25.82 -8.24
C ARG A 131 -0.59 26.25 -7.05
N LEU A 132 -1.06 25.29 -6.24
CA LEU A 132 -1.84 25.54 -5.02
C LEU A 132 -1.03 26.38 -4.01
N HIS A 133 -1.68 27.29 -3.30
CA HIS A 133 -1.01 28.28 -2.44
C HIS A 133 -1.59 28.34 -1.02
N SER A 134 -2.92 28.28 -0.86
CA SER A 134 -3.57 28.03 0.44
C SER A 134 -4.87 27.26 0.30
N LEU A 135 -5.27 26.59 1.38
CA LEU A 135 -6.57 25.93 1.53
C LEU A 135 -7.23 26.54 2.76
N ASP A 136 -8.41 27.11 2.55
CA ASP A 136 -9.14 27.80 3.61
C ASP A 136 -10.40 27.03 3.96
N GLU A 137 -10.64 26.89 5.27
CA GLU A 137 -11.80 26.19 5.83
C GLU A 137 -12.71 27.18 6.56
N GLN A 138 -14.02 26.99 6.38
CA GLN A 138 -15.04 27.79 7.03
C GLN A 138 -16.23 26.90 7.39
N ALA A 139 -16.42 26.63 8.68
CA ALA A 139 -17.64 26.02 9.20
C ALA A 139 -18.81 27.01 9.16
N GLU A 140 -20.05 26.50 9.20
CA GLU A 140 -21.24 27.34 9.16
C GLU A 140 -21.34 28.24 10.41
N GLY A 141 -21.45 29.55 10.21
CA GLY A 141 -21.40 30.55 11.29
C GLY A 141 -20.00 30.86 11.83
N ALA A 142 -18.94 30.22 11.32
CA ALA A 142 -17.56 30.47 11.73
C ALA A 142 -16.81 31.44 10.80
N GLU A 143 -15.71 32.00 11.31
CA GLU A 143 -14.73 32.74 10.52
C GLU A 143 -13.94 31.79 9.59
N ARG A 144 -13.28 32.37 8.57
CA ARG A 144 -12.51 31.64 7.55
C ARG A 144 -11.05 31.50 7.99
N ALA A 145 -10.65 30.31 8.39
CA ALA A 145 -9.27 30.01 8.75
C ALA A 145 -8.48 29.50 7.53
N VAL A 146 -7.23 29.93 7.38
CA VAL A 146 -6.29 29.40 6.38
C VAL A 146 -5.63 28.15 6.97
N CYS A 147 -6.21 26.97 6.74
CA CYS A 147 -5.79 25.73 7.41
C CYS A 147 -4.57 25.05 6.79
N GLU A 148 -4.25 25.34 5.52
CA GLU A 148 -3.02 24.88 4.86
C GLU A 148 -2.37 25.99 4.02
N ARG A 149 -1.04 25.98 3.93
CA ARG A 149 -0.23 26.98 3.22
C ARG A 149 0.97 26.33 2.51
N TRP A 150 1.18 26.65 1.24
CA TRP A 150 2.25 26.10 0.40
C TRP A 150 3.30 27.15 0.06
N ILE A 151 4.54 26.91 0.49
CA ILE A 151 5.73 27.68 0.13
C ILE A 151 6.55 26.84 -0.84
N TRP A 152 6.52 27.24 -2.11
CA TRP A 152 7.25 26.59 -3.20
C TRP A 152 8.67 27.11 -3.31
N ALA A 153 9.61 26.23 -3.64
CA ALA A 153 10.98 26.62 -3.94
C ALA A 153 11.05 27.52 -5.17
N LEU A 154 11.85 28.58 -5.05
CA LEU A 154 12.24 29.46 -6.16
C LEU A 154 13.59 29.02 -6.72
N ASP A 155 14.04 29.69 -7.78
CA ASP A 155 15.36 29.42 -8.35
C ASP A 155 16.47 29.99 -7.48
N GLY A 156 17.27 29.10 -6.87
CA GLY A 156 18.33 29.46 -5.94
C GLY A 156 19.42 28.39 -5.89
N ALA A 157 20.63 28.80 -5.50
CA ALA A 157 21.81 27.92 -5.53
C ALA A 157 21.71 26.75 -4.53
N VAL A 158 21.05 26.95 -3.38
CA VAL A 158 20.86 25.91 -2.37
C VAL A 158 19.80 24.90 -2.83
N GLU A 159 18.73 25.41 -3.45
CA GLU A 159 17.60 24.66 -3.98
C GLU A 159 18.06 23.76 -5.13
N ARG A 160 18.83 24.31 -6.08
CA ARG A 160 19.49 23.53 -7.15
C ARG A 160 20.43 22.46 -6.57
N ALA A 161 21.28 22.82 -5.62
CA ALA A 161 22.26 21.88 -5.02
C ALA A 161 21.62 20.75 -4.19
N ARG A 162 20.30 20.80 -3.94
CA ARG A 162 19.53 19.82 -3.17
C ARG A 162 18.36 19.21 -3.95
N ASN A 163 18.29 19.45 -5.27
CA ASN A 163 17.20 19.02 -6.16
C ASN A 163 15.80 19.47 -5.71
N LEU A 164 15.68 20.67 -5.14
CA LEU A 164 14.41 21.23 -4.63
C LEU A 164 13.71 22.19 -5.62
N LEU A 165 14.31 22.48 -6.79
CA LEU A 165 13.78 23.48 -7.72
C LEU A 165 12.36 23.11 -8.18
N GLY A 166 11.39 24.00 -7.92
CA GLY A 166 9.98 23.81 -8.30
C GLY A 166 9.13 23.01 -7.29
N GLU A 167 9.75 22.33 -6.32
CA GLU A 167 9.08 21.52 -5.30
C GLU A 167 8.44 22.36 -4.19
N CYS A 168 7.55 21.74 -3.40
CA CYS A 168 7.05 22.38 -2.18
C CYS A 168 8.12 22.28 -1.09
N LEU A 169 8.72 23.42 -0.74
CA LEU A 169 9.77 23.51 0.26
C LEU A 169 9.19 23.37 1.67
N ARG A 170 8.12 24.11 1.96
CA ARG A 170 7.41 24.09 3.25
C ARG A 170 5.89 24.03 3.03
N HIS A 171 5.26 23.06 3.68
CA HIS A 171 3.82 22.86 3.72
C HIS A 171 3.36 22.98 5.18
N TYR A 172 2.66 24.08 5.48
CA TYR A 172 1.96 24.22 6.74
C TYR A 172 0.58 23.56 6.58
N ASP A 173 0.20 22.72 7.53
CA ASP A 173 -0.99 21.87 7.45
C ASP A 173 -1.80 21.87 8.76
N THR A 174 -2.85 21.04 8.80
CA THR A 174 -3.70 20.78 9.98
C THR A 174 -2.93 20.27 11.20
N GLY A 175 -1.73 19.74 11.00
CA GLY A 175 -0.87 19.13 12.01
C GLY A 175 0.33 19.98 12.46
N GLY A 176 0.67 21.06 11.75
CA GLY A 176 1.91 21.82 11.95
C GLY A 176 2.62 22.18 10.64
N LEU A 177 3.89 21.78 10.50
CA LEU A 177 4.74 22.04 9.33
C LEU A 177 5.48 20.77 8.89
N GLN A 178 5.38 20.46 7.59
CA GLN A 178 6.25 19.53 6.88
C GLN A 178 7.20 20.30 5.96
N GLN A 179 8.49 20.02 6.03
CA GLN A 179 9.53 20.64 5.20
C GLN A 179 10.34 19.56 4.44
N VAL A 180 10.58 19.80 3.15
CA VAL A 180 11.46 18.95 2.34
C VAL A 180 12.84 19.60 2.30
N CYS A 181 13.84 18.93 2.88
CA CYS A 181 15.15 19.52 3.13
C CYS A 181 16.21 19.15 2.08
N SER A 182 16.06 18.02 1.38
CA SER A 182 16.87 17.59 0.23
C SER A 182 16.21 16.43 -0.52
N ILE A 183 16.43 16.32 -1.84
CA ILE A 183 15.93 15.26 -2.72
C ILE A 183 17.10 14.66 -3.53
N ALA A 184 17.01 13.38 -3.89
CA ALA A 184 17.98 12.65 -4.71
C ALA A 184 17.80 12.92 -6.21
N LEU A 185 18.80 12.53 -7.02
CA LEU A 185 18.71 12.59 -8.48
C LEU A 185 17.57 11.74 -9.07
N THR A 186 17.02 10.79 -8.30
CA THR A 186 15.88 9.93 -8.64
C THR A 186 14.52 10.51 -8.25
N GLY A 187 14.47 11.69 -7.60
CA GLY A 187 13.25 12.24 -7.00
C GLY A 187 12.88 11.64 -5.63
N THR A 188 13.73 10.77 -5.07
CA THR A 188 13.58 10.25 -3.70
C THR A 188 13.93 11.32 -2.66
N PRO A 189 13.07 11.66 -1.69
CA PRO A 189 13.42 12.61 -0.63
C PRO A 189 14.55 12.04 0.25
N LEU A 190 15.65 12.76 0.40
CA LEU A 190 16.79 12.33 1.22
C LEU A 190 16.69 12.84 2.66
N LEU A 191 16.01 13.97 2.87
CA LEU A 191 15.86 14.58 4.19
C LEU A 191 14.54 15.34 4.27
N VAL A 192 13.74 15.07 5.29
CA VAL A 192 12.47 15.72 5.60
C VAL A 192 12.45 16.13 7.07
N ALA A 193 11.73 17.20 7.38
CA ALA A 193 11.54 17.68 8.75
C ALA A 193 10.06 17.88 9.06
N ARG A 194 9.65 17.50 10.27
CA ARG A 194 8.31 17.70 10.82
C ARG A 194 8.41 18.54 12.10
N GLN A 195 7.66 19.64 12.14
CA GLN A 195 7.34 20.37 13.37
C GLN A 195 5.84 20.21 13.63
N MET A 196 5.45 20.00 14.88
CA MET A 196 4.04 19.88 15.26
C MET A 196 3.45 21.25 15.61
N LEU A 197 2.16 21.45 15.36
CA LEU A 197 1.39 22.54 15.95
C LEU A 197 1.30 22.35 17.47
N ARG A 198 1.30 23.41 18.28
CA ARG A 198 1.05 23.30 19.73
C ARG A 198 -0.39 22.87 20.00
N ASP A 199 -0.65 22.22 21.14
CA ASP A 199 -1.98 21.68 21.45
C ASP A 199 -3.03 22.75 21.75
N ALA A 200 -2.62 23.92 22.26
CA ALA A 200 -3.51 25.08 22.45
C ALA A 200 -3.74 25.91 21.16
N GLU A 201 -3.01 25.62 20.08
CA GLU A 201 -3.06 26.39 18.83
C GLU A 201 -4.00 25.77 17.80
N ARG A 202 -4.53 26.62 16.89
CA ARG A 202 -5.31 26.21 15.72
C ARG A 202 -4.46 26.32 14.44
N PRO A 203 -4.64 25.41 13.47
CA PRO A 203 -3.97 25.49 12.16
C PRO A 203 -4.57 26.66 11.39
N GLU A 204 -3.90 27.80 11.50
CA GLU A 204 -4.37 29.07 10.94
C GLU A 204 -3.16 29.92 10.51
N TRP A 205 -2.93 29.91 9.21
CA TRP A 205 -1.74 30.41 8.53
C TRP A 205 -2.06 31.70 7.77
N LEU A 206 -2.66 32.67 8.48
CA LEU A 206 -3.13 33.94 7.94
C LEU A 206 -1.98 34.90 7.56
N GLY A 207 -2.19 35.68 6.49
CA GLY A 207 -1.27 36.71 6.01
C GLY A 207 -0.10 36.17 5.19
N GLU A 208 1.07 36.81 5.32
CA GLU A 208 2.34 36.42 4.66
C GLU A 208 3.53 36.35 5.66
N ASN A 209 3.25 36.45 6.96
CA ASN A 209 4.28 36.52 8.01
C ASN A 209 4.63 35.11 8.51
N GLU A 210 5.60 34.47 7.85
CA GLU A 210 6.03 33.11 8.19
C GLU A 210 6.56 32.99 9.63
N GLN A 211 7.18 34.05 10.19
CA GLN A 211 7.64 34.04 11.58
C GLN A 211 6.46 33.95 12.58
N ALA A 212 5.31 34.55 12.25
CA ALA A 212 4.10 34.43 13.07
C ALA A 212 3.50 33.00 13.01
N TRP A 213 3.65 32.29 11.88
CA TRP A 213 3.25 30.88 11.78
C TRP A 213 4.20 29.97 12.54
N GLN A 214 5.51 30.18 12.42
CA GLN A 214 6.52 29.42 13.15
C GLN A 214 6.36 29.56 14.68
N ALA A 215 5.87 30.70 15.17
CA ALA A 215 5.57 30.91 16.59
C ALA A 215 4.47 29.97 17.16
N LYS A 216 3.56 29.45 16.31
CA LYS A 216 2.51 28.49 16.70
C LYS A 216 3.01 27.04 16.84
N LEU A 217 4.23 26.75 16.40
CA LEU A 217 4.78 25.39 16.33
C LEU A 217 5.51 25.00 17.63
N GLU A 218 5.54 23.70 17.93
CA GLU A 218 6.43 23.11 18.94
C GLU A 218 7.90 23.41 18.59
N PRO A 219 8.78 23.65 19.59
CA PRO A 219 10.18 23.97 19.34
C PRO A 219 11.01 22.77 18.84
N ILE A 220 10.47 21.56 18.90
CA ILE A 220 11.15 20.32 18.51
C ILE A 220 11.00 20.10 17.01
N ILE A 221 12.12 19.79 16.34
CA ILE A 221 12.17 19.47 14.91
C ILE A 221 12.48 17.99 14.75
N HIS A 222 11.51 17.22 14.27
CA HIS A 222 11.67 15.80 13.99
C HIS A 222 12.21 15.62 12.57
N VAL A 223 13.51 15.37 12.44
CA VAL A 223 14.20 15.26 11.14
C VAL A 223 14.42 13.79 10.80
N SER A 224 13.84 13.31 9.71
CA SER A 224 14.03 11.95 9.20
C SER A 224 14.66 11.99 7.81
N GLY A 225 15.41 10.96 7.43
CA GLY A 225 16.09 10.94 6.14
C GLY A 225 16.44 9.55 5.65
N CYS A 226 16.85 9.45 4.39
CA CYS A 226 17.31 8.21 3.80
C CYS A 226 18.63 8.38 3.02
N SER A 227 19.20 7.24 2.64
CA SER A 227 20.01 7.15 1.43
C SER A 227 19.31 6.20 0.46
N ALA A 228 19.42 6.48 -0.84
CA ALA A 228 18.80 5.71 -1.89
C ALA A 228 19.83 5.26 -2.93
N ASP A 229 19.54 4.18 -3.64
CA ASP A 229 20.37 3.68 -4.73
C ASP A 229 20.08 4.40 -6.06
N ALA A 230 20.68 3.92 -7.16
CA ALA A 230 20.49 4.49 -8.50
C ALA A 230 19.09 4.23 -9.11
N THR A 231 18.27 3.38 -8.49
CA THR A 231 16.86 3.15 -8.86
C THR A 231 15.89 4.00 -8.04
N GLY A 232 16.32 4.47 -6.86
CA GLY A 232 15.51 5.23 -5.89
C GLY A 232 15.08 4.41 -4.67
N ALA A 233 15.45 3.13 -4.60
CA ALA A 233 15.18 2.23 -3.48
C ALA A 233 16.02 2.60 -2.25
N ALA A 234 15.42 2.53 -1.05
CA ALA A 234 15.98 3.12 0.16
C ALA A 234 16.99 2.21 0.87
N LEU A 235 18.29 2.42 0.62
CA LEU A 235 19.39 1.66 1.22
C LEU A 235 19.49 1.83 2.75
N THR A 236 19.22 3.03 3.27
CA THR A 236 19.13 3.29 4.71
C THR A 236 18.02 4.26 5.01
N GLN A 237 17.31 4.07 6.12
CA GLN A 237 16.42 5.05 6.73
C GLN A 237 16.99 5.44 8.10
N THR A 238 17.03 6.72 8.42
CA THR A 238 17.37 7.23 9.76
C THR A 238 16.19 8.06 10.27
N ASP A 239 15.66 7.71 11.43
CA ASP A 239 14.48 8.35 12.00
C ASP A 239 14.80 9.63 12.79
N ALA A 240 13.76 10.25 13.35
CA ALA A 240 13.84 11.49 14.12
C ALA A 240 14.58 11.40 15.47
N ARG A 241 15.10 10.23 15.84
CA ARG A 241 15.96 10.01 17.01
C ARG A 241 17.34 9.47 16.66
N GLY A 242 17.59 9.21 15.38
CA GLY A 242 18.89 8.80 14.88
C GLY A 242 19.10 7.28 14.89
N HIS A 243 18.07 6.48 15.19
CA HIS A 243 18.11 5.04 14.94
C HIS A 243 18.13 4.81 13.43
N ARG A 244 18.94 3.86 12.96
CA ARG A 244 19.15 3.63 11.52
C ARG A 244 18.74 2.21 11.12
N GLN A 245 17.77 2.12 10.22
CA GLN A 245 17.45 0.91 9.48
C GLN A 245 18.33 0.84 8.22
N ARG A 246 18.82 -0.34 7.86
CA ARG A 246 19.52 -0.60 6.61
C ARG A 246 18.85 -1.74 5.86
N HIS A 247 18.67 -1.55 4.56
CA HIS A 247 18.10 -2.54 3.64
C HIS A 247 19.19 -3.04 2.70
N ALA A 248 19.12 -4.31 2.32
CA ALA A 248 19.89 -4.87 1.22
C ALA A 248 18.93 -5.53 0.23
N TYR A 249 19.27 -5.41 -1.05
CA TYR A 249 18.44 -5.85 -2.16
C TYR A 249 19.09 -7.01 -2.92
N ASP A 250 18.27 -7.85 -3.55
CA ASP A 250 18.74 -8.91 -4.45
C ASP A 250 19.05 -8.36 -5.87
N VAL A 251 19.55 -9.24 -6.75
CA VAL A 251 19.95 -8.88 -8.12
C VAL A 251 18.76 -8.47 -9.03
N VAL A 252 17.52 -8.64 -8.57
CA VAL A 252 16.31 -8.16 -9.27
C VAL A 252 15.60 -7.02 -8.51
N GLY A 253 16.28 -6.43 -7.52
CA GLY A 253 15.84 -5.22 -6.81
C GLY A 253 14.86 -5.45 -5.66
N ARG A 254 14.69 -6.68 -5.17
CA ARG A 254 13.75 -6.99 -4.07
C ARG A 254 14.48 -7.05 -2.73
N LEU A 255 13.81 -6.69 -1.63
CA LEU A 255 14.39 -6.77 -0.28
C LEU A 255 14.90 -8.19 0.02
N SER A 256 16.15 -8.30 0.47
CA SER A 256 16.84 -9.57 0.74
C SER A 256 17.32 -9.70 2.19
N SER A 257 17.68 -8.60 2.86
CA SER A 257 17.97 -8.57 4.31
C SER A 257 17.75 -7.17 4.90
N CYS A 258 17.52 -7.09 6.21
CA CYS A 258 17.35 -5.84 6.95
C CYS A 258 18.03 -5.89 8.33
N SER A 259 18.56 -4.77 8.77
CA SER A 259 19.17 -4.58 10.08
C SER A 259 18.81 -3.22 10.68
N VAL A 260 18.83 -3.12 12.01
CA VAL A 260 18.59 -1.90 12.76
C VAL A 260 19.77 -1.60 13.69
N HIS A 261 20.17 -0.35 13.74
CA HIS A 261 21.24 0.16 14.59
C HIS A 261 20.63 1.25 15.49
N VAL A 262 20.64 0.98 16.79
CA VAL A 262 20.06 1.87 17.81
C VAL A 262 20.97 3.07 18.01
N HIS A 263 20.42 4.26 18.20
CA HIS A 263 21.22 5.45 18.43
C HIS A 263 22.03 5.32 19.73
N GLY A 264 23.36 5.37 19.62
CA GLY A 264 24.28 5.24 20.76
C GLY A 264 24.76 3.82 21.06
N GLU A 265 24.21 2.77 20.44
CA GLU A 265 24.81 1.43 20.48
C GLU A 265 25.97 1.32 19.47
N GLU A 266 27.02 0.55 19.78
CA GLU A 266 28.09 0.24 18.81
C GLU A 266 27.69 -0.86 17.81
N GLN A 267 26.74 -1.72 18.20
CA GLN A 267 26.36 -2.89 17.43
C GLN A 267 25.17 -2.61 16.51
N GLU A 268 24.98 -3.50 15.54
CA GLU A 268 23.85 -3.47 14.61
C GLU A 268 23.11 -4.79 14.71
N ARG A 269 21.83 -4.72 15.06
CA ARG A 269 20.96 -5.88 15.28
C ARG A 269 20.39 -6.35 13.94
N ARG A 270 20.55 -7.63 13.62
CA ARG A 270 19.87 -8.24 12.47
C ARG A 270 18.38 -8.39 12.77
N VAL A 271 17.54 -7.98 11.82
CA VAL A 271 16.07 -8.08 11.91
C VAL A 271 15.58 -9.10 10.88
N LEU A 272 16.07 -9.00 9.66
CA LEU A 272 15.81 -9.96 8.59
C LEU A 272 17.17 -10.43 8.07
N GLU A 273 17.49 -11.70 8.26
CA GLU A 273 18.77 -12.29 7.84
C GLU A 273 18.73 -12.69 6.36
N ALA A 274 17.63 -13.31 5.92
CA ALA A 274 17.43 -13.66 4.51
C ALA A 274 15.94 -13.74 4.12
N LEU A 275 15.56 -13.01 3.07
CA LEU A 275 14.28 -13.15 2.38
C LEU A 275 14.50 -13.67 0.95
N THR A 276 13.62 -14.59 0.54
CA THR A 276 13.62 -15.20 -0.79
C THR A 276 12.20 -15.22 -1.36
N TRP A 277 12.09 -15.25 -2.68
CA TRP A 277 10.88 -14.89 -3.40
C TRP A 277 10.50 -15.95 -4.45
N THR A 278 9.20 -16.11 -4.70
CA THR A 278 8.69 -16.91 -5.82
C THR A 278 9.02 -16.26 -7.17
N ALA A 279 8.88 -17.02 -8.27
CA ALA A 279 9.06 -16.49 -9.61
C ALA A 279 8.16 -15.26 -9.88
N VAL A 280 6.92 -15.31 -9.40
CA VAL A 280 5.92 -14.22 -9.53
C VAL A 280 6.08 -13.10 -8.49
N GLY A 281 7.13 -13.10 -7.66
CA GLY A 281 7.46 -11.99 -6.76
C GLY A 281 6.75 -11.98 -5.40
N GLN A 282 6.22 -13.11 -4.93
CA GLN A 282 5.67 -13.24 -3.57
C GLN A 282 6.77 -13.74 -2.61
N LYS A 283 6.72 -13.42 -1.31
CA LYS A 283 7.63 -14.01 -0.32
C LYS A 283 7.54 -15.55 -0.37
N GLN A 284 8.66 -16.26 -0.35
CA GLN A 284 8.70 -17.73 -0.35
C GLN A 284 9.23 -18.29 0.98
N ARG A 285 10.33 -17.73 1.48
CA ARG A 285 10.98 -18.13 2.74
C ARG A 285 11.68 -16.92 3.34
N GLU A 286 11.43 -16.70 4.63
CA GLU A 286 11.85 -15.53 5.39
C GLU A 286 12.51 -15.99 6.71
N LEU A 287 13.80 -15.69 6.87
CA LEU A 287 14.60 -16.01 8.05
C LEU A 287 14.84 -14.73 8.86
N HIS A 288 14.27 -14.67 10.06
CA HIS A 288 14.34 -13.53 10.96
C HIS A 288 15.64 -13.54 11.77
N GLY A 289 16.05 -12.37 12.28
CA GLY A 289 17.30 -12.19 13.03
C GLY A 289 17.37 -12.98 14.34
N ASN A 290 16.21 -13.30 14.93
CA ASN A 290 16.09 -14.21 16.08
C ASN A 290 16.20 -15.70 15.72
N GLY A 291 16.55 -16.05 14.47
CA GLY A 291 16.70 -17.43 13.99
C GLY A 291 15.40 -18.14 13.60
N VAL A 292 14.24 -17.50 13.79
CA VAL A 292 12.93 -18.07 13.43
C VAL A 292 12.72 -18.03 11.92
N LEU A 293 12.10 -19.09 11.40
CA LEU A 293 11.95 -19.33 9.97
C LEU A 293 10.47 -19.40 9.57
N THR A 294 10.07 -18.54 8.64
CA THR A 294 8.74 -18.56 8.01
C THR A 294 8.84 -19.08 6.57
N HIS A 295 7.97 -20.03 6.23
CA HIS A 295 7.80 -20.58 4.88
C HIS A 295 6.38 -20.28 4.38
N TYR A 296 6.30 -19.74 3.16
CA TYR A 296 5.07 -19.47 2.45
C TYR A 296 4.89 -20.50 1.32
N LEU A 297 3.78 -21.23 1.34
CA LEU A 297 3.42 -22.22 0.32
C LEU A 297 2.25 -21.69 -0.51
N TYR A 298 2.28 -21.97 -1.80
CA TYR A 298 1.32 -21.45 -2.79
C TYR A 298 0.69 -22.60 -3.58
N GLU A 299 -0.58 -22.45 -3.94
CA GLU A 299 -1.25 -23.31 -4.91
C GLU A 299 -0.73 -22.97 -6.32
N ALA A 300 -0.10 -23.92 -7.02
CA ALA A 300 0.56 -23.65 -8.29
C ALA A 300 -0.39 -23.12 -9.38
N GLN A 301 -1.66 -23.53 -9.33
CA GLN A 301 -2.71 -23.23 -10.30
C GLN A 301 -3.27 -21.81 -10.17
N THR A 302 -3.17 -21.18 -8.99
CA THR A 302 -3.83 -19.90 -8.66
C THR A 302 -2.91 -18.87 -8.01
N GLN A 303 -1.72 -19.28 -7.55
CA GLN A 303 -0.80 -18.50 -6.72
C GLN A 303 -1.43 -17.94 -5.43
N ARG A 304 -2.53 -18.54 -4.95
CA ARG A 304 -3.09 -18.30 -3.61
C ARG A 304 -2.20 -18.95 -2.54
N VAL A 305 -2.11 -18.34 -1.35
CA VAL A 305 -1.33 -18.87 -0.21
C VAL A 305 -2.01 -20.14 0.31
N SER A 306 -1.46 -21.31 0.04
CA SER A 306 -1.98 -22.59 0.55
C SER A 306 -1.55 -22.85 2.00
N ALA A 307 -0.40 -22.32 2.44
CA ALA A 307 -0.01 -22.34 3.85
C ALA A 307 1.01 -21.27 4.24
N ILE A 308 1.03 -20.94 5.54
CA ILE A 308 2.07 -20.16 6.23
C ILE A 308 2.58 -21.02 7.39
N LYS A 309 3.88 -21.38 7.38
CA LYS A 309 4.52 -22.22 8.38
C LYS A 309 5.63 -21.45 9.09
N THR A 310 5.57 -21.32 10.40
CA THR A 310 6.54 -20.60 11.23
C THR A 310 7.14 -21.55 12.27
N GLU A 311 8.47 -21.67 12.28
CA GLU A 311 9.17 -22.60 13.18
C GLU A 311 10.54 -22.08 13.62
N ARG A 312 10.98 -22.53 14.80
CA ARG A 312 12.40 -22.58 15.14
C ARG A 312 12.99 -23.83 14.46
N PRO A 313 13.96 -23.70 13.55
CA PRO A 313 14.54 -24.84 12.85
C PRO A 313 15.36 -25.75 13.80
N ASP A 314 15.70 -26.95 13.34
CA ASP A 314 16.62 -27.83 14.06
C ASP A 314 17.99 -27.16 14.24
N GLY A 315 18.56 -27.28 15.44
CA GLY A 315 19.80 -26.60 15.82
C GLY A 315 19.62 -25.15 16.30
N HIS A 316 18.39 -24.62 16.33
CA HIS A 316 18.10 -23.31 16.92
C HIS A 316 18.47 -23.25 18.42
N PRO A 317 19.05 -22.14 18.95
CA PRO A 317 19.48 -22.05 20.35
C PRO A 317 18.37 -22.34 21.39
N ALA A 318 17.17 -21.79 21.19
CA ALA A 318 15.98 -22.07 22.01
C ALA A 318 15.28 -23.42 21.66
N GLY A 319 15.96 -24.33 20.97
CA GLY A 319 15.42 -25.62 20.53
C GLY A 319 14.50 -25.53 19.31
N GLY A 320 14.56 -26.56 18.46
CA GLY A 320 13.69 -26.70 17.29
C GLY A 320 12.23 -26.90 17.69
N ARG A 321 11.31 -26.15 17.08
CA ARG A 321 9.88 -26.12 17.44
C ARG A 321 9.01 -25.53 16.33
N LEU A 322 7.99 -26.26 15.91
CA LEU A 322 6.91 -25.70 15.11
C LEU A 322 6.05 -24.76 15.98
N LEU A 323 5.92 -23.49 15.58
CA LEU A 323 5.21 -22.45 16.35
C LEU A 323 3.82 -22.17 15.78
N GLN A 324 3.69 -22.17 14.44
CA GLN A 324 2.46 -21.89 13.71
C GLN A 324 2.48 -22.66 12.39
N TYR A 325 1.34 -23.21 11.96
CA TYR A 325 1.24 -23.79 10.61
C TYR A 325 -0.18 -23.61 10.08
N LEU A 326 -0.48 -22.40 9.60
CA LEU A 326 -1.77 -22.06 9.01
C LEU A 326 -1.88 -22.71 7.62
N ARG A 327 -2.92 -23.49 7.39
CA ARG A 327 -3.22 -24.15 6.11
C ARG A 327 -4.57 -23.69 5.62
N TYR A 328 -4.60 -23.11 4.42
CA TYR A 328 -5.78 -22.49 3.83
C TYR A 328 -6.45 -23.44 2.84
N VAL A 329 -7.78 -23.51 2.89
CA VAL A 329 -8.61 -24.16 1.87
C VAL A 329 -9.56 -23.13 1.31
N TYR A 330 -9.57 -23.01 -0.01
CA TYR A 330 -10.41 -22.06 -0.75
C TYR A 330 -11.59 -22.76 -1.44
N ASP A 331 -12.65 -22.01 -1.69
CA ASP A 331 -13.61 -22.36 -2.74
C ASP A 331 -13.06 -21.99 -4.14
N PRO A 332 -13.76 -22.30 -5.25
CA PRO A 332 -13.25 -22.00 -6.60
C PRO A 332 -12.96 -20.51 -6.83
N VAL A 333 -13.89 -19.63 -6.42
CA VAL A 333 -13.74 -18.17 -6.64
C VAL A 333 -12.67 -17.55 -5.75
N GLY A 334 -12.33 -18.19 -4.62
CA GLY A 334 -11.20 -17.83 -3.76
C GLY A 334 -11.58 -17.40 -2.36
N ASN A 335 -12.81 -17.64 -1.92
CA ASN A 335 -13.20 -17.41 -0.52
C ASN A 335 -12.50 -18.43 0.39
N VAL A 336 -12.03 -18.00 1.56
CA VAL A 336 -11.39 -18.89 2.54
C VAL A 336 -12.45 -19.76 3.21
N ALA A 337 -12.61 -21.01 2.76
CA ALA A 337 -13.57 -21.96 3.31
C ALA A 337 -13.12 -22.58 4.64
N SER A 338 -11.81 -22.74 4.86
CA SER A 338 -11.26 -23.08 6.19
C SER A 338 -9.80 -22.68 6.34
N VAL A 339 -9.38 -22.49 7.60
CA VAL A 339 -7.97 -22.33 8.01
C VAL A 339 -7.69 -23.28 9.16
N ASP A 340 -6.72 -24.18 9.01
CA ASP A 340 -6.26 -25.07 10.08
C ASP A 340 -4.87 -24.64 10.59
N ASN A 341 -4.71 -24.46 11.90
CA ASN A 341 -3.40 -24.22 12.50
C ASN A 341 -2.79 -25.54 12.98
N ALA A 342 -2.17 -26.28 12.04
CA ALA A 342 -1.70 -27.66 12.26
C ALA A 342 -0.50 -27.78 13.25
N ALA A 343 0.01 -26.65 13.76
CA ALA A 343 0.96 -26.61 14.87
C ALA A 343 0.30 -26.81 16.25
N GLN A 344 -1.03 -26.63 16.34
CA GLN A 344 -1.79 -26.69 17.58
C GLN A 344 -2.40 -28.09 17.77
N ALA A 345 -2.02 -28.76 18.86
CA ALA A 345 -2.61 -30.05 19.22
C ALA A 345 -4.13 -29.96 19.44
N THR A 346 -4.87 -30.96 18.96
CA THR A 346 -6.29 -31.14 19.31
C THR A 346 -6.41 -31.29 20.83
N ARG A 347 -7.21 -30.44 21.48
CA ARG A 347 -7.52 -30.55 22.91
C ARG A 347 -8.94 -31.09 23.10
N PHE A 348 -9.23 -31.64 24.29
CA PHE A 348 -10.57 -32.07 24.67
C PHE A 348 -10.94 -31.43 26.01
N TRP A 349 -12.11 -30.81 26.10
CA TRP A 349 -12.61 -30.17 27.32
C TRP A 349 -14.14 -30.22 27.36
N ARG A 350 -14.73 -30.49 28.54
CA ARG A 350 -16.19 -30.67 28.73
C ARG A 350 -16.85 -31.55 27.64
N ASN A 351 -16.20 -32.67 27.30
CA ASN A 351 -16.57 -33.60 26.22
C ASN A 351 -16.64 -33.01 24.79
N GLN A 352 -16.13 -31.80 24.57
CA GLN A 352 -16.01 -31.17 23.24
C GLN A 352 -14.58 -31.34 22.69
N LYS A 353 -14.48 -31.53 21.37
CA LYS A 353 -13.20 -31.57 20.63
C LYS A 353 -12.80 -30.15 20.22
N VAL A 354 -11.81 -29.58 20.90
CA VAL A 354 -11.29 -28.25 20.63
C VAL A 354 -10.21 -28.35 19.55
N LEU A 355 -10.64 -28.17 18.30
CA LEU A 355 -9.77 -27.97 17.13
C LEU A 355 -9.29 -26.52 17.03
N ALA A 356 -8.11 -26.32 16.45
CA ALA A 356 -7.65 -25.02 15.96
C ALA A 356 -8.06 -24.74 14.49
N GLN A 357 -8.89 -25.60 13.91
CA GLN A 357 -9.46 -25.41 12.57
C GLN A 357 -10.65 -24.45 12.61
N ASN A 358 -10.52 -23.32 11.92
CA ASN A 358 -11.61 -22.39 11.66
C ASN A 358 -12.30 -22.74 10.33
N THR A 359 -13.62 -22.65 10.28
CA THR A 359 -14.44 -23.04 9.12
C THR A 359 -15.48 -21.97 8.81
N PHE A 360 -15.66 -21.65 7.54
CA PHE A 360 -16.44 -20.51 7.08
C PHE A 360 -17.44 -20.94 6.00
N ILE A 361 -18.65 -20.39 6.05
CA ILE A 361 -19.71 -20.62 5.06
C ILE A 361 -20.21 -19.27 4.55
N TYR A 362 -20.46 -19.20 3.26
CA TYR A 362 -20.83 -17.99 2.53
C TYR A 362 -22.21 -18.14 1.88
N ASP A 363 -22.89 -17.02 1.63
CA ASP A 363 -24.06 -16.98 0.74
C ASP A 363 -23.65 -16.94 -0.74
N SER A 364 -24.62 -16.94 -1.67
CA SER A 364 -24.32 -16.81 -3.10
C SER A 364 -23.86 -15.41 -3.55
N LEU A 365 -23.75 -14.44 -2.63
CA LEU A 365 -23.13 -13.13 -2.83
C LEU A 365 -21.72 -13.04 -2.22
N TYR A 366 -21.21 -14.14 -1.66
CA TYR A 366 -19.94 -14.27 -0.95
C TYR A 366 -19.84 -13.46 0.36
N GLN A 367 -20.98 -13.20 1.02
CA GLN A 367 -21.06 -12.66 2.37
C GLN A 367 -20.90 -13.80 3.39
N LEU A 368 -20.12 -13.58 4.45
CA LEU A 368 -19.81 -14.59 5.46
C LEU A 368 -21.02 -14.84 6.38
N VAL A 369 -21.79 -15.91 6.15
CA VAL A 369 -23.01 -16.19 6.93
C VAL A 369 -22.78 -17.07 8.16
N GLN A 370 -21.74 -17.91 8.17
CA GLN A 370 -21.38 -18.70 9.35
C GLN A 370 -19.86 -18.80 9.50
N ALA A 371 -19.36 -18.68 10.74
CA ALA A 371 -17.97 -18.94 11.08
C ALA A 371 -17.83 -19.69 12.39
N CYS A 372 -17.03 -20.76 12.41
CA CYS A 372 -16.72 -21.52 13.62
C CYS A 372 -15.23 -21.48 13.90
N GLY A 373 -14.84 -21.38 15.18
CA GLY A 373 -13.45 -21.27 15.60
C GLY A 373 -13.24 -21.60 17.07
N ARG A 374 -12.17 -21.06 17.69
CA ARG A 374 -11.90 -21.17 19.12
C ARG A 374 -11.75 -19.80 19.79
N GLU A 375 -12.09 -19.74 21.07
CA GLU A 375 -11.92 -18.58 21.95
C GLU A 375 -11.38 -19.05 23.31
N LEU A 376 -10.90 -18.10 24.13
CA LEU A 376 -10.58 -18.42 25.52
C LEU A 376 -11.87 -18.58 26.33
N ALA A 377 -12.01 -19.68 27.06
CA ALA A 377 -13.20 -19.98 27.86
C ALA A 377 -13.41 -19.01 29.06
N ALA A 378 -12.40 -18.19 29.37
CA ALA A 378 -12.46 -17.09 30.34
C ALA A 378 -12.93 -15.75 29.74
N HIS A 379 -13.02 -15.63 28.41
CA HIS A 379 -13.62 -14.46 27.76
C HIS A 379 -15.15 -14.56 27.80
N GLY A 380 -15.80 -13.44 28.12
CA GLY A 380 -17.26 -13.31 28.06
C GLY A 380 -17.74 -12.76 26.70
N GLN A 381 -18.84 -12.00 26.74
CA GLN A 381 -19.37 -11.33 25.56
C GLN A 381 -18.38 -10.31 24.99
N GLN A 382 -18.22 -10.29 23.66
CA GLN A 382 -17.42 -9.28 22.97
C GLN A 382 -17.94 -7.86 23.27
N GLY A 383 -17.09 -7.04 23.91
CA GLY A 383 -17.31 -5.62 24.15
C GLY A 383 -16.68 -4.73 23.08
N VAL A 384 -16.46 -3.46 23.45
CA VAL A 384 -15.80 -2.43 22.62
C VAL A 384 -14.28 -2.62 22.60
N GLY A 385 -13.66 -2.69 23.79
CA GLY A 385 -12.21 -2.85 23.94
C GLY A 385 -11.71 -4.27 23.73
N VAL A 386 -10.38 -4.40 23.64
CA VAL A 386 -9.67 -5.69 23.74
C VAL A 386 -9.84 -6.24 25.16
N PRO A 387 -10.11 -7.54 25.36
CA PRO A 387 -10.13 -8.15 26.68
C PRO A 387 -8.73 -8.14 27.34
N SER A 388 -8.66 -8.31 28.66
CA SER A 388 -7.39 -8.50 29.37
C SER A 388 -6.66 -9.76 28.88
N ALA A 389 -5.33 -9.74 28.86
CA ALA A 389 -4.54 -10.92 28.51
C ALA A 389 -4.67 -12.02 29.58
N VAL A 390 -4.84 -13.28 29.16
CA VAL A 390 -4.61 -14.40 30.07
C VAL A 390 -3.10 -14.61 30.22
N VAL A 391 -2.63 -14.52 31.46
CA VAL A 391 -1.21 -14.58 31.86
C VAL A 391 -1.07 -15.59 33.02
N PRO A 392 -0.07 -16.48 33.01
CA PRO A 392 0.86 -16.76 31.91
C PRO A 392 0.17 -17.50 30.74
N LEU A 393 0.94 -17.81 29.69
CA LEU A 393 0.47 -18.57 28.53
C LEU A 393 -0.19 -19.92 28.96
N PRO A 394 -1.44 -20.21 28.55
CA PRO A 394 -2.22 -21.31 29.11
C PRO A 394 -1.75 -22.71 28.67
N SER A 395 -1.35 -23.52 29.65
CA SER A 395 -0.85 -24.88 29.46
C SER A 395 -1.94 -25.94 29.31
N GLY A 396 -3.06 -25.83 30.04
CA GLY A 396 -4.11 -26.86 30.08
C GLY A 396 -5.18 -26.77 28.97
N PRO A 397 -5.97 -27.84 28.75
CA PRO A 397 -7.03 -27.88 27.74
C PRO A 397 -8.24 -27.00 28.05
N GLU A 398 -8.50 -26.70 29.32
CA GLU A 398 -9.64 -25.92 29.82
C GLU A 398 -9.63 -24.44 29.43
N ALA A 399 -8.48 -23.90 29.00
CA ALA A 399 -8.37 -22.51 28.60
C ALA A 399 -9.16 -22.16 27.33
N PHE A 400 -9.52 -23.15 26.48
CA PHE A 400 -10.12 -22.91 25.16
C PHE A 400 -11.47 -23.61 24.98
N THR A 401 -12.43 -22.93 24.38
CA THR A 401 -13.70 -23.51 23.92
C THR A 401 -13.86 -23.32 22.40
N ARG A 402 -14.73 -24.13 21.78
CA ARG A 402 -15.20 -23.87 20.41
C ARG A 402 -16.34 -22.85 20.45
N TYR A 403 -16.42 -22.04 19.40
CA TYR A 403 -17.57 -21.19 19.10
C TYR A 403 -18.11 -21.41 17.69
N GLN A 404 -19.37 -21.04 17.51
CA GLN A 404 -20.01 -20.70 16.24
C GLN A 404 -20.52 -19.26 16.28
N ARG A 405 -20.42 -18.55 15.16
CA ARG A 405 -21.10 -17.28 14.90
C ARG A 405 -21.92 -17.38 13.63
N ASP A 406 -23.16 -16.91 13.70
CA ASP A 406 -24.08 -16.80 12.57
C ASP A 406 -24.29 -15.31 12.27
N TYR A 407 -24.29 -14.93 10.99
CA TYR A 407 -24.37 -13.54 10.54
C TYR A 407 -25.58 -13.36 9.61
N LYS A 408 -26.31 -12.24 9.75
CA LYS A 408 -27.44 -11.91 8.86
C LYS A 408 -27.24 -10.57 8.18
N TYR A 409 -27.68 -10.49 6.93
CA TYR A 409 -27.53 -9.31 6.08
C TYR A 409 -28.88 -8.86 5.50
N ASP A 410 -29.09 -7.54 5.39
CA ASP A 410 -30.26 -6.98 4.68
C ASP A 410 -30.06 -6.94 3.16
N ARG A 411 -31.06 -6.45 2.41
CA ARG A 411 -30.98 -6.36 0.94
C ARG A 411 -29.95 -5.31 0.43
N GLY A 412 -29.45 -4.44 1.30
CA GLY A 412 -28.41 -3.44 1.02
C GLY A 412 -27.01 -3.87 1.51
N GLY A 413 -26.87 -5.09 2.03
CA GLY A 413 -25.61 -5.63 2.55
C GLY A 413 -25.20 -5.09 3.92
N ASN A 414 -26.10 -4.50 4.70
CA ASN A 414 -25.83 -4.20 6.10
C ASN A 414 -25.83 -5.48 6.92
N LEU A 415 -24.79 -5.70 7.74
CA LEU A 415 -24.83 -6.68 8.83
C LEU A 415 -25.89 -6.23 9.85
N THR A 416 -26.90 -7.08 10.11
CA THR A 416 -28.04 -6.79 11.00
C THR A 416 -28.02 -7.61 12.28
N GLN A 417 -27.39 -8.78 12.28
CA GLN A 417 -27.28 -9.64 13.47
C GLN A 417 -25.96 -10.40 13.45
N ILE A 418 -25.28 -10.41 14.60
CA ILE A 418 -24.23 -11.36 14.94
C ILE A 418 -24.76 -12.23 16.08
N ARG A 419 -25.14 -13.47 15.77
CA ARG A 419 -25.44 -14.47 16.80
C ARG A 419 -24.16 -15.20 17.17
N HIS A 420 -23.95 -15.47 18.46
CA HIS A 420 -22.77 -16.15 18.96
C HIS A 420 -23.15 -17.26 19.93
N SER A 421 -22.48 -18.42 19.81
CA SER A 421 -22.60 -19.51 20.77
C SER A 421 -21.30 -20.30 20.91
N ALA A 422 -20.80 -20.34 22.15
CA ALA A 422 -19.72 -21.22 22.60
C ALA A 422 -20.23 -22.10 23.76
N PRO A 423 -20.87 -23.26 23.47
CA PRO A 423 -21.52 -24.09 24.50
C PRO A 423 -20.58 -24.67 25.55
N GLY A 424 -19.26 -24.68 25.31
CA GLY A 424 -18.27 -25.15 26.28
C GLY A 424 -18.10 -24.19 27.45
N SER A 425 -17.96 -22.89 27.21
CA SER A 425 -17.92 -21.84 28.25
C SER A 425 -19.32 -21.50 28.76
N GLY A 426 -20.34 -21.58 27.91
CA GLY A 426 -21.68 -21.03 28.15
C GLY A 426 -21.83 -19.61 27.61
N ASN A 427 -20.79 -19.04 26.98
CA ASN A 427 -20.82 -17.74 26.32
C ASN A 427 -21.76 -17.84 25.10
N SER A 428 -22.99 -17.33 25.21
CA SER A 428 -23.97 -17.33 24.11
C SER A 428 -24.81 -16.06 24.18
N TYR A 429 -24.78 -15.28 23.10
CA TYR A 429 -25.40 -13.96 23.05
C TYR A 429 -25.72 -13.58 21.59
N THR A 430 -26.56 -12.57 21.42
CA THR A 430 -26.80 -11.93 20.13
C THR A 430 -26.32 -10.48 20.21
N THR A 431 -25.83 -9.94 19.10
CA THR A 431 -25.58 -8.50 18.90
C THR A 431 -26.34 -8.10 17.64
N ASP A 432 -27.48 -7.48 17.85
CA ASP A 432 -28.34 -6.95 16.80
C ASP A 432 -27.95 -5.51 16.45
N LEU A 433 -28.14 -5.14 15.19
CA LEU A 433 -27.86 -3.82 14.65
C LEU A 433 -29.14 -3.24 14.03
N LEU A 434 -29.44 -2.01 14.43
CA LEU A 434 -30.61 -1.28 13.98
C LEU A 434 -30.22 -0.40 12.78
N VAL A 435 -30.69 -0.77 11.59
CA VAL A 435 -30.40 -0.08 10.32
C VAL A 435 -31.48 0.96 10.03
N SER A 436 -31.07 2.13 9.55
CA SER A 436 -31.99 3.20 9.13
C SER A 436 -32.95 2.74 8.00
N PRO A 437 -34.23 3.15 8.02
CA PRO A 437 -35.16 2.93 6.91
C PRO A 437 -34.88 3.84 5.69
N HIS A 438 -33.89 4.74 5.78
CA HIS A 438 -33.60 5.76 4.76
C HIS A 438 -32.17 5.69 4.21
N GLY A 439 -31.22 5.10 4.95
CA GLY A 439 -29.82 4.91 4.57
C GLY A 439 -29.22 3.63 5.16
N ASN A 440 -27.92 3.42 4.96
CA ASN A 440 -27.14 2.28 5.49
C ASN A 440 -26.45 2.57 6.82
N ARG A 441 -26.63 3.79 7.34
CA ARG A 441 -26.43 4.15 8.74
C ARG A 441 -27.07 3.10 9.64
N ALA A 442 -26.31 2.59 10.61
CA ALA A 442 -26.80 1.62 11.59
C ALA A 442 -25.97 1.68 12.87
N VAL A 443 -26.62 1.40 14.00
CA VAL A 443 -25.99 1.34 15.34
C VAL A 443 -26.31 0.01 16.01
N ARG A 444 -25.67 -0.29 17.15
CA ARG A 444 -26.06 -1.43 18.00
C ARG A 444 -27.51 -1.22 18.47
N TRP A 445 -28.37 -2.23 18.35
CA TRP A 445 -29.71 -2.18 18.91
C TRP A 445 -29.66 -2.05 20.44
N GLN A 446 -30.58 -1.26 20.98
CA GLN A 446 -30.81 -1.05 22.42
C GLN A 446 -32.32 -0.93 22.65
N GLU A 447 -32.77 -1.28 23.86
CA GLU A 447 -34.17 -1.16 24.24
C GLU A 447 -34.63 0.32 24.19
N GLY A 448 -35.78 0.57 23.57
CA GLY A 448 -36.32 1.92 23.38
C GLY A 448 -35.74 2.72 22.21
N LEU A 449 -34.87 2.14 21.36
CA LEU A 449 -34.37 2.77 20.13
C LEU A 449 -35.12 2.25 18.88
N ASP A 450 -35.74 3.14 18.11
CA ASP A 450 -36.45 2.81 16.86
C ASP A 450 -35.60 3.05 15.60
N PRO A 451 -35.89 2.36 14.47
CA PRO A 451 -35.14 2.55 13.21
C PRO A 451 -35.07 4.01 12.72
N GLY A 452 -36.09 4.82 13.04
CA GLY A 452 -36.12 6.25 12.70
C GLY A 452 -35.16 7.13 13.51
N ASP A 453 -34.74 6.68 14.70
CA ASP A 453 -33.78 7.40 15.53
C ASP A 453 -32.32 7.21 15.09
N VAL A 454 -32.04 6.17 14.28
CA VAL A 454 -30.70 5.86 13.77
C VAL A 454 -30.08 7.07 13.06
N GLU A 455 -30.87 7.85 12.32
CA GLU A 455 -30.39 9.07 11.65
C GLU A 455 -29.93 10.17 12.62
N ARG A 456 -30.45 10.21 13.85
CA ARG A 456 -30.06 11.17 14.90
C ARG A 456 -28.73 10.81 15.56
N MET A 457 -28.24 9.59 15.31
CA MET A 457 -26.95 9.10 15.82
C MET A 457 -25.78 9.41 14.87
N PHE A 458 -26.02 10.07 13.74
CA PHE A 458 -25.02 10.50 12.76
C PHE A 458 -25.19 11.99 12.44
N ASP A 459 -24.13 12.63 11.95
CA ASP A 459 -24.20 14.01 11.47
C ASP A 459 -24.74 14.15 10.03
N GLY A 460 -24.75 15.39 9.51
CA GLY A 460 -25.16 15.71 8.14
C GLY A 460 -24.24 15.19 7.03
N ALA A 461 -23.11 14.54 7.35
CA ALA A 461 -22.12 14.00 6.42
C ALA A 461 -21.83 12.50 6.63
N GLY A 462 -22.49 11.84 7.58
CA GLY A 462 -22.42 10.38 7.77
C GLY A 462 -21.42 9.90 8.81
N HIS A 463 -20.93 10.78 9.69
CA HIS A 463 -20.05 10.39 10.80
C HIS A 463 -20.88 10.08 12.05
N ALA A 464 -20.59 8.97 12.75
CA ALA A 464 -21.32 8.59 13.97
C ALA A 464 -21.03 9.57 15.12
N LEU A 465 -22.06 10.05 15.81
CA LEU A 465 -21.96 11.00 16.92
C LEU A 465 -21.70 10.32 18.27
N TRP A 466 -21.86 8.99 18.35
CA TRP A 466 -21.70 8.20 19.58
C TRP A 466 -21.01 6.88 19.28
N LEU A 467 -20.01 6.51 20.11
CA LEU A 467 -19.37 5.19 20.07
C LEU A 467 -20.28 4.15 20.74
N GLN A 468 -20.81 4.55 21.90
CA GLN A 468 -21.87 3.91 22.69
C GLN A 468 -22.65 5.01 23.44
N ALA A 469 -23.73 4.63 24.13
CA ALA A 469 -24.45 5.54 25.01
C ALA A 469 -23.48 6.11 26.07
N GLY A 470 -23.45 7.44 26.21
CA GLY A 470 -22.52 8.15 27.10
C GLY A 470 -21.09 8.35 26.58
N GLN A 471 -20.77 7.88 25.36
CA GLN A 471 -19.45 8.04 24.73
C GLN A 471 -19.57 8.84 23.42
N PRO A 472 -19.66 10.19 23.48
CA PRO A 472 -19.76 11.03 22.30
C PRO A 472 -18.46 11.06 21.48
N LEU A 473 -18.65 11.27 20.17
CA LEU A 473 -17.61 11.37 19.15
C LEU A 473 -17.63 12.77 18.54
N HIS A 474 -16.48 13.44 18.52
CA HIS A 474 -16.33 14.76 17.94
C HIS A 474 -15.45 14.68 16.69
N TRP A 475 -15.97 15.20 15.58
CA TRP A 475 -15.32 15.18 14.27
C TRP A 475 -14.84 16.59 13.92
N ASN A 476 -13.73 16.68 13.20
CA ASN A 476 -13.20 17.95 12.72
C ASN A 476 -13.87 18.38 11.40
N PRO A 477 -13.61 19.60 10.87
CA PRO A 477 -14.26 20.08 9.64
C PRO A 477 -14.00 19.24 8.38
N ARG A 478 -13.03 18.32 8.40
CA ARG A 478 -12.69 17.40 7.30
C ARG A 478 -13.44 16.06 7.36
N GLY A 479 -14.13 15.76 8.46
CA GLY A 479 -14.71 14.43 8.70
C GLY A 479 -13.73 13.43 9.33
N GLU A 480 -12.62 13.91 9.88
CA GLU A 480 -11.66 13.10 10.64
C GLU A 480 -12.08 13.09 12.12
N LEU A 481 -11.94 11.95 12.80
CA LEU A 481 -12.29 11.83 14.22
C LEU A 481 -11.30 12.62 15.08
N GLY A 482 -11.75 13.66 15.77
CA GLY A 482 -10.89 14.56 16.57
C GLY A 482 -10.83 14.20 18.06
N ARG A 483 -11.94 13.75 18.65
CA ARG A 483 -12.03 13.33 20.07
C ARG A 483 -13.05 12.22 20.29
N VAL A 484 -12.71 11.24 21.14
CA VAL A 484 -13.64 10.31 21.78
C VAL A 484 -13.68 10.59 23.28
N VAL A 485 -14.87 10.75 23.85
CA VAL A 485 -15.06 10.69 25.30
C VAL A 485 -15.27 9.22 25.69
N GLN A 486 -14.39 8.68 26.53
CA GLN A 486 -14.49 7.31 27.04
C GLN A 486 -15.33 7.24 28.32
N VAL A 487 -15.16 8.21 29.23
CA VAL A 487 -15.95 8.36 30.45
C VAL A 487 -16.18 9.85 30.69
N ALA A 488 -17.43 10.31 30.53
CA ALA A 488 -17.81 11.67 30.88
C ALA A 488 -17.73 11.88 32.39
N ARG A 489 -17.16 13.01 32.85
CA ARG A 489 -17.00 13.33 34.28
C ARG A 489 -17.50 14.73 34.61
N SER A 490 -17.71 15.03 35.90
CA SER A 490 -17.95 16.39 36.39
C SER A 490 -16.67 17.25 36.49
N THR A 491 -15.52 16.64 36.21
CA THR A 491 -14.18 17.24 36.27
C THR A 491 -13.60 17.40 34.87
N ILE A 492 -12.84 16.40 34.40
CA ILE A 492 -12.23 16.30 33.07
C ILE A 492 -12.52 14.88 32.57
N ASP A 493 -13.06 14.73 31.37
CA ASP A 493 -13.44 13.41 30.84
C ASP A 493 -12.21 12.50 30.63
N ASP A 494 -12.34 11.21 30.94
CA ASP A 494 -11.41 10.22 30.36
C ASP A 494 -11.66 10.23 28.85
N SER A 495 -10.67 10.62 28.06
CA SER A 495 -10.86 10.93 26.64
C SER A 495 -9.61 10.71 25.80
N GLU A 496 -9.81 10.45 24.51
CA GLU A 496 -8.74 10.27 23.53
C GLU A 496 -8.90 11.28 22.39
N HIS A 497 -7.82 11.98 22.06
CA HIS A 497 -7.77 13.06 21.07
C HIS A 497 -6.80 12.71 19.95
N TYR A 498 -7.05 13.20 18.74
CA TYR A 498 -6.21 12.91 17.57
C TYR A 498 -5.93 14.17 16.74
N ARG A 499 -4.77 14.19 16.07
CA ARG A 499 -4.40 15.22 15.07
C ARG A 499 -3.80 14.55 13.83
N TYR A 500 -4.11 15.10 12.67
CA TYR A 500 -3.76 14.56 11.35
C TYR A 500 -2.89 15.55 10.57
N ASP A 501 -2.24 15.08 9.51
CA ASP A 501 -1.61 15.94 8.50
C ASP A 501 -2.62 16.41 7.44
N GLY A 502 -2.17 17.21 6.47
CA GLY A 502 -3.01 17.69 5.37
C GLY A 502 -3.62 16.58 4.48
N ALA A 503 -3.11 15.34 4.57
CA ALA A 503 -3.58 14.17 3.84
C ALA A 503 -4.41 13.18 4.69
N GLY A 504 -4.80 13.56 5.93
CA GLY A 504 -5.63 12.75 6.82
C GLY A 504 -4.89 11.61 7.53
N ARG A 505 -3.54 11.59 7.52
CA ARG A 505 -2.74 10.58 8.24
C ARG A 505 -2.54 11.04 9.69
N ARG A 506 -2.81 10.15 10.66
CA ARG A 506 -2.71 10.45 12.09
C ARG A 506 -1.25 10.70 12.49
N LEU A 507 -0.97 11.92 12.93
CA LEU A 507 0.32 12.33 13.48
C LEU A 507 0.36 12.22 15.01
N LEU A 508 -0.77 12.48 15.68
CA LEU A 508 -0.85 12.52 17.13
C LEU A 508 -2.04 11.72 17.65
N LYS A 509 -1.85 11.02 18.78
CA LYS A 509 -2.90 10.49 19.65
C LYS A 509 -2.56 10.87 21.09
N VAL A 510 -3.51 11.44 21.84
CA VAL A 510 -3.36 11.75 23.27
C VAL A 510 -4.51 11.11 24.04
N THR A 511 -4.20 10.16 24.91
CA THR A 511 -5.17 9.52 25.82
C THR A 511 -4.98 10.10 27.22
N SER A 512 -5.99 10.78 27.74
CA SER A 512 -5.99 11.39 29.08
C SER A 512 -7.02 10.67 29.96
N ARG A 513 -6.64 10.27 31.19
CA ARG A 513 -7.47 9.50 32.12
C ARG A 513 -7.25 9.94 33.56
N GLN A 514 -8.33 10.17 34.31
CA GLN A 514 -8.24 10.43 35.74
C GLN A 514 -7.89 9.13 36.50
N ILE A 515 -6.83 9.16 37.32
CA ILE A 515 -6.38 8.05 38.17
C ILE A 515 -6.21 8.57 39.60
N GLY A 516 -7.19 8.27 40.46
CA GLY A 516 -7.33 8.94 41.75
C GLY A 516 -7.73 10.40 41.56
N ASP A 517 -7.02 11.31 42.23
CA ASP A 517 -7.26 12.76 42.12
C ASP A 517 -6.43 13.43 41.00
N GLY A 518 -5.47 12.71 40.41
CA GLY A 518 -4.59 13.21 39.34
C GLY A 518 -4.92 12.65 37.94
N ILE A 519 -4.25 13.18 36.92
CA ILE A 519 -4.47 12.87 35.51
C ILE A 519 -3.24 12.15 34.95
N GLN A 520 -3.42 10.93 34.43
CA GLN A 520 -2.43 10.27 33.58
C GLN A 520 -2.68 10.64 32.12
N GLU A 521 -1.64 11.08 31.42
CA GLU A 521 -1.67 11.34 29.99
C GLU A 521 -0.68 10.43 29.25
N ARG A 522 -1.08 9.96 28.07
CA ARG A 522 -0.26 9.14 27.16
C ARG A 522 -0.26 9.80 25.78
N ARG A 523 0.88 10.33 25.35
CA ARG A 523 1.08 10.99 24.05
C ARG A 523 1.78 10.03 23.10
N VAL A 524 1.21 9.83 21.91
CA VAL A 524 1.80 9.03 20.83
C VAL A 524 1.95 9.90 19.59
N LEU A 525 3.18 10.17 19.19
CA LEU A 525 3.55 10.92 17.99
C LEU A 525 4.11 9.94 16.95
N TYR A 526 3.44 9.83 15.79
CA TYR A 526 3.80 8.92 14.70
C TYR A 526 4.70 9.64 13.69
N LEU A 527 5.86 9.06 13.41
CA LEU A 527 6.93 9.60 12.56
C LEU A 527 7.46 8.50 11.60
N PRO A 528 8.25 8.84 10.57
CA PRO A 528 8.73 7.87 9.59
C PRO A 528 9.58 6.74 10.20
N GLY A 529 8.99 5.55 10.36
CA GLY A 529 9.61 4.37 10.99
C GLY A 529 9.71 4.41 12.51
N LEU A 530 9.06 5.38 13.18
CA LEU A 530 9.22 5.63 14.62
C LEU A 530 7.90 6.08 15.25
N GLU A 531 7.56 5.52 16.41
CA GLU A 531 6.51 6.05 17.30
C GLU A 531 7.17 6.54 18.59
N LEU A 532 7.00 7.82 18.92
CA LEU A 532 7.38 8.37 20.23
C LEU A 532 6.18 8.21 21.17
N ARG A 533 6.39 7.54 22.31
CA ARG A 533 5.34 7.17 23.27
C ARG A 533 5.69 7.68 24.67
N ASP A 534 5.20 8.87 24.98
CA ASP A 534 5.45 9.55 26.25
C ASP A 534 4.29 9.30 27.23
N GLN A 535 4.59 9.11 28.53
CA GLN A 535 3.61 9.07 29.62
C GLN A 535 3.93 10.14 30.65
N ALA A 536 2.91 10.92 31.04
CA ALA A 536 2.97 11.89 32.12
C ALA A 536 1.88 11.64 33.18
N PHE A 537 2.07 12.20 34.37
CA PHE A 537 1.06 12.27 35.43
C PHE A 537 1.11 13.66 36.06
N ASP A 538 -0.03 14.37 36.08
CA ASP A 538 -0.13 15.78 36.52
C ASP A 538 0.94 16.69 35.89
N GLY A 539 1.22 16.48 34.59
CA GLY A 539 2.24 17.20 33.82
C GLY A 539 3.69 16.77 34.06
N ALA A 540 3.97 15.94 35.08
CA ALA A 540 5.30 15.38 35.31
C ALA A 540 5.53 14.14 34.42
N ALA A 541 6.61 14.14 33.63
CA ALA A 541 6.99 12.99 32.81
C ALA A 541 7.34 11.77 33.69
N GLN A 542 6.86 10.59 33.28
CA GLN A 542 7.06 9.32 33.98
C GLN A 542 7.78 8.26 33.13
N LYS A 543 7.60 8.29 31.81
CA LYS A 543 8.21 7.35 30.86
C LYS A 543 8.37 8.01 29.48
N ALA A 544 9.53 7.87 28.85
CA ALA A 544 9.69 7.98 27.41
C ALA A 544 9.97 6.60 26.80
N LEU A 545 9.30 6.25 25.70
CA LEU A 545 9.51 5.02 24.92
C LEU A 545 9.59 5.37 23.43
N GLU A 546 10.57 4.80 22.75
CA GLU A 546 10.79 4.96 21.32
C GLU A 546 10.58 3.62 20.62
N VAL A 547 9.56 3.55 19.76
CA VAL A 547 9.21 2.31 19.05
C VAL A 547 9.68 2.40 17.61
N VAL A 548 10.84 1.81 17.32
CA VAL A 548 11.37 1.74 15.95
C VAL A 548 10.67 0.61 15.21
N ALA A 549 9.91 0.96 14.17
CA ALA A 549 9.11 0.04 13.36
C ALA A 549 9.92 -0.39 12.12
N VAL A 550 10.41 -1.63 12.13
CA VAL A 550 11.28 -2.17 11.08
C VAL A 550 10.48 -3.08 10.14
N GLY A 551 10.35 -2.65 8.88
CA GLY A 551 9.51 -3.28 7.87
C GLY A 551 8.01 -2.94 8.00
N SER A 552 7.22 -3.20 6.96
CA SER A 552 5.82 -2.77 6.87
C SER A 552 4.85 -3.53 7.79
N ALA A 553 3.89 -2.79 8.35
CA ALA A 553 2.86 -3.33 9.23
C ALA A 553 2.05 -4.47 8.58
N GLY A 554 1.92 -5.60 9.29
CA GLY A 554 1.22 -6.78 8.78
C GLY A 554 2.02 -7.65 7.78
N ARG A 555 3.34 -7.42 7.61
CA ARG A 555 4.19 -8.14 6.64
C ARG A 555 5.47 -8.73 7.25
N GLY A 556 5.44 -9.17 8.51
CA GLY A 556 6.63 -9.66 9.22
C GLY A 556 7.43 -8.52 9.86
N GLN A 557 6.72 -7.48 10.31
CA GLN A 557 7.33 -6.34 10.99
C GLN A 557 7.99 -6.78 12.30
N ALA A 558 9.17 -6.24 12.58
CA ALA A 558 9.72 -6.22 13.93
C ALA A 558 9.56 -4.82 14.54
N ARG A 559 9.33 -4.76 15.85
CA ARG A 559 9.28 -3.52 16.62
C ARG A 559 10.34 -3.54 17.71
N LEU A 560 11.30 -2.63 17.65
CA LEU A 560 12.22 -2.39 18.75
C LEU A 560 11.53 -1.46 19.74
N LEU A 561 11.56 -1.82 21.02
CA LEU A 561 11.18 -0.95 22.14
C LEU A 561 12.46 -0.42 22.78
N HIS A 562 12.84 0.82 22.47
CA HIS A 562 14.00 1.51 23.03
C HIS A 562 13.59 2.44 24.17
N TRP A 563 14.36 2.46 25.26
CA TRP A 563 14.07 3.24 26.47
C TRP A 563 15.18 4.26 26.75
N PRO A 564 15.06 5.53 26.32
CA PRO A 564 16.11 6.55 26.50
C PRO A 564 16.50 6.78 27.96
N ASP A 565 15.54 6.65 28.89
CA ASP A 565 15.75 6.78 30.33
C ASP A 565 16.43 5.55 30.98
N GLY A 566 16.71 4.49 30.21
CA GLY A 566 17.32 3.24 30.69
C GLY A 566 16.44 2.39 31.61
N LEU A 567 15.12 2.67 31.68
CA LEU A 567 14.15 2.02 32.59
C LEU A 567 14.14 0.49 32.47
N THR A 568 14.27 -0.02 31.24
CA THR A 568 14.46 -1.43 30.90
C THR A 568 15.36 -1.52 29.67
N GLY A 569 16.07 -2.64 29.49
CA GLY A 569 16.85 -2.87 28.27
C GLY A 569 15.98 -2.97 27.01
N ASP A 570 16.57 -2.60 25.89
CA ASP A 570 15.93 -2.62 24.56
C ASP A 570 15.48 -4.02 24.14
N THR A 571 14.22 -4.13 23.69
CA THR A 571 13.62 -5.42 23.28
C THR A 571 13.06 -5.37 21.86
N LEU A 572 13.45 -6.32 21.01
CA LEU A 572 12.93 -6.48 19.66
C LEU A 572 11.83 -7.54 19.62
N ARG A 573 10.64 -7.15 19.12
CA ARG A 573 9.43 -7.98 19.04
C ARG A 573 9.13 -8.31 17.58
N TYR A 574 9.15 -9.59 17.24
CA TYR A 574 8.89 -10.10 15.89
C TYR A 574 7.44 -10.51 15.72
N SER A 575 6.73 -9.93 14.76
CA SER A 575 5.30 -10.16 14.52
C SER A 575 5.06 -11.16 13.40
N PHE A 576 4.31 -12.22 13.67
CA PHE A 576 3.94 -13.26 12.70
C PHE A 576 2.44 -13.24 12.45
N HIS A 577 2.05 -13.33 11.18
CA HIS A 577 0.72 -12.94 10.73
C HIS A 577 -0.04 -14.03 9.97
N ASP A 578 -1.36 -13.87 9.90
CA ASP A 578 -2.19 -14.58 8.93
C ASP A 578 -2.23 -13.91 7.54
N LEU A 579 -2.98 -14.53 6.63
CA LEU A 579 -3.28 -14.04 5.27
C LEU A 579 -3.70 -12.56 5.20
N LEU A 580 -4.29 -11.98 6.25
CA LEU A 580 -4.73 -10.59 6.30
C LEU A 580 -3.69 -9.65 6.94
N GLY A 581 -2.55 -10.17 7.37
CA GLY A 581 -1.55 -9.41 8.14
C GLY A 581 -1.93 -9.23 9.62
N SER A 582 -2.93 -9.95 10.14
CA SER A 582 -3.30 -9.87 11.55
C SER A 582 -2.22 -10.51 12.42
N SER A 583 -1.74 -9.81 13.45
CA SER A 583 -0.64 -10.30 14.31
C SER A 583 -1.12 -11.42 15.23
N GLN A 584 -0.89 -12.68 14.85
CA GLN A 584 -1.34 -13.83 15.65
C GLN A 584 -0.32 -14.27 16.71
N LEU A 585 0.97 -13.98 16.51
CA LEU A 585 2.06 -14.45 17.36
C LEU A 585 3.14 -13.36 17.44
N GLU A 586 3.62 -13.06 18.64
CA GLU A 586 4.82 -12.26 18.87
C GLU A 586 5.93 -13.09 19.50
N LEU A 587 7.15 -12.96 18.98
CA LEU A 587 8.36 -13.60 19.50
C LEU A 587 9.43 -12.56 19.88
N ASP A 588 10.33 -12.92 20.78
CA ASP A 588 11.49 -12.10 21.17
C ASP A 588 12.75 -12.39 20.31
N GLU A 589 13.88 -11.75 20.69
CA GLU A 589 15.21 -11.96 20.10
C GLU A 589 15.76 -13.40 20.24
N GLN A 590 15.17 -14.22 21.12
CA GLN A 590 15.53 -15.62 21.33
C GLN A 590 14.53 -16.59 20.65
N GLY A 591 13.53 -16.06 19.94
CA GLY A 591 12.48 -16.84 19.27
C GLY A 591 11.46 -17.46 20.22
N GLU A 592 11.38 -17.01 21.47
CA GLU A 592 10.38 -17.46 22.44
C GLU A 592 9.12 -16.61 22.44
N VAL A 593 8.00 -17.24 22.83
CA VAL A 593 6.66 -16.65 22.70
C VAL A 593 6.43 -15.55 23.74
N ILE A 594 6.21 -14.32 23.26
CA ILE A 594 5.76 -13.19 24.09
C ILE A 594 4.23 -13.24 24.22
N SER A 595 3.53 -13.28 23.09
CA SER A 595 2.05 -13.23 23.04
C SER A 595 1.46 -14.09 21.92
N GLN A 596 0.19 -14.49 22.10
CA GLN A 596 -0.64 -15.10 21.05
C GLN A 596 -2.03 -14.48 21.05
N GLU A 597 -2.54 -14.16 19.85
CA GLU A 597 -3.85 -13.57 19.64
C GLU A 597 -4.58 -14.25 18.48
N GLU A 598 -5.88 -14.48 18.61
CA GLU A 598 -6.74 -14.94 17.52
C GLU A 598 -8.01 -14.10 17.48
N TYR A 599 -8.55 -13.88 16.29
CA TYR A 599 -9.66 -12.94 16.05
C TYR A 599 -10.92 -13.67 15.58
N TYR A 600 -12.07 -13.20 16.04
CA TYR A 600 -13.34 -13.41 15.35
C TYR A 600 -13.25 -12.79 13.94
N PRO A 601 -14.01 -13.29 12.93
CA PRO A 601 -13.86 -12.87 11.54
C PRO A 601 -13.88 -11.35 11.29
N TYR A 602 -14.69 -10.60 12.04
CA TYR A 602 -14.79 -9.14 11.93
C TYR A 602 -13.77 -8.39 12.83
N GLY A 603 -12.66 -9.02 13.23
CA GLY A 603 -11.50 -8.37 13.87
C GLY A 603 -11.56 -8.18 15.39
N GLY A 604 -12.64 -8.63 16.05
CA GLY A 604 -12.69 -8.67 17.51
C GLY A 604 -11.80 -9.78 18.07
N THR A 605 -11.11 -9.54 19.17
CA THR A 605 -10.20 -10.53 19.78
C THR A 605 -10.98 -11.68 20.45
N ALA A 606 -10.72 -12.92 20.03
CA ALA A 606 -11.30 -14.16 20.55
C ALA A 606 -10.37 -14.89 21.53
N VAL A 607 -9.06 -14.88 21.24
CA VAL A 607 -7.99 -15.39 22.12
C VAL A 607 -7.00 -14.25 22.36
N TRP A 608 -6.58 -14.04 23.61
CA TRP A 608 -5.48 -13.12 23.94
C TRP A 608 -4.70 -13.66 25.14
N THR A 609 -3.44 -14.02 24.91
CA THR A 609 -2.56 -14.62 25.92
C THR A 609 -1.18 -14.00 25.84
N ALA A 610 -0.51 -13.84 26.99
CA ALA A 610 0.86 -13.34 27.04
C ALA A 610 1.66 -14.05 28.15
N ARG A 611 3.00 -14.01 28.04
CA ARG A 611 3.87 -14.54 29.10
C ARG A 611 3.94 -13.63 30.34
N SER A 612 3.71 -12.33 30.17
CA SER A 612 3.59 -11.33 31.23
C SER A 612 2.56 -10.26 30.86
N GLU A 613 2.00 -9.60 31.87
CA GLU A 613 1.04 -8.49 31.69
C GLU A 613 1.74 -7.26 31.10
N VAL A 614 2.92 -6.92 31.61
CA VAL A 614 3.73 -5.77 31.15
C VAL A 614 4.07 -5.89 29.66
N GLU A 615 4.38 -7.09 29.15
CA GLU A 615 4.65 -7.27 27.73
C GLU A 615 3.39 -7.32 26.85
N ALA A 616 2.20 -7.49 27.43
CA ALA A 616 0.93 -7.46 26.70
C ALA A 616 0.52 -6.04 26.30
N ASP A 617 0.77 -5.07 27.19
CA ASP A 617 0.44 -3.63 27.01
C ASP A 617 1.13 -3.00 25.79
N TYR A 618 2.32 -3.47 25.41
CA TYR A 618 3.07 -2.93 24.28
C TYR A 618 2.64 -3.49 22.90
N LYS A 619 1.67 -4.41 22.83
CA LYS A 619 1.12 -4.89 21.55
C LYS A 619 0.01 -3.95 21.05
N THR A 620 0.37 -3.07 20.12
CA THR A 620 -0.52 -2.04 19.54
C THR A 620 -1.14 -2.47 18.21
N LEU A 621 -0.34 -3.06 17.30
CA LEU A 621 -0.83 -3.63 16.04
C LEU A 621 -1.45 -5.01 16.26
N ARG A 622 -2.68 -5.21 15.77
CA ARG A 622 -3.47 -6.43 16.00
C ARG A 622 -4.12 -6.93 14.71
N TYR A 623 -5.45 -6.90 14.59
CA TYR A 623 -6.19 -7.34 13.40
C TYR A 623 -5.78 -6.56 12.14
N SER A 624 -5.63 -7.27 11.01
CA SER A 624 -5.29 -6.67 9.71
C SER A 624 -3.99 -5.83 9.71
N GLY A 625 -3.13 -5.99 10.71
CA GLY A 625 -1.91 -5.18 10.89
C GLY A 625 -2.19 -3.70 11.23
N LYS A 626 -3.39 -3.37 11.73
CA LYS A 626 -3.78 -2.02 12.15
C LYS A 626 -3.67 -1.85 13.66
N GLU A 627 -3.49 -0.60 14.10
CA GLU A 627 -3.47 -0.27 15.52
C GLU A 627 -4.89 -0.35 16.09
N CYS A 628 -5.04 -1.05 17.22
CA CYS A 628 -6.25 -0.96 18.04
C CYS A 628 -6.03 0.10 19.11
N ASP A 629 -6.89 1.12 19.13
CA ASP A 629 -6.81 2.23 20.08
C ASP A 629 -7.41 1.87 21.45
N ALA A 630 -7.21 2.72 22.47
CA ALA A 630 -7.78 2.51 23.80
C ALA A 630 -9.33 2.60 23.80
N THR A 631 -9.90 3.14 22.72
CA THR A 631 -11.33 3.17 22.39
C THR A 631 -11.83 1.86 21.77
N GLY A 632 -10.96 0.87 21.53
CA GLY A 632 -11.29 -0.39 20.85
C GLY A 632 -11.46 -0.26 19.33
N LEU A 633 -11.52 0.97 18.80
CA LEU A 633 -11.53 1.22 17.36
C LEU A 633 -10.21 0.80 16.73
N TYR A 634 -10.28 0.30 15.49
CA TYR A 634 -9.09 0.14 14.66
C TYR A 634 -8.92 1.37 13.76
N TYR A 635 -7.75 2.00 13.82
CA TYR A 635 -7.38 3.07 12.91
C TYR A 635 -6.84 2.50 11.59
N TYR A 636 -7.55 2.73 10.47
CA TYR A 636 -7.14 2.22 9.15
C TYR A 636 -6.35 3.23 8.31
N GLY A 637 -6.51 4.53 8.55
CA GLY A 637 -5.97 5.60 7.71
C GLY A 637 -6.96 6.75 7.60
N LEU A 638 -7.92 6.63 6.69
CA LEU A 638 -8.96 7.63 6.46
C LEU A 638 -10.27 7.33 7.23
N ARG A 639 -10.41 6.13 7.81
CA ARG A 639 -11.56 5.75 8.66
C ARG A 639 -11.16 4.96 9.90
N TYR A 640 -12.06 4.99 10.89
CA TYR A 640 -12.03 4.15 12.08
C TYR A 640 -13.05 3.01 11.96
N TYR A 641 -12.69 1.81 12.42
CA TYR A 641 -13.45 0.58 12.26
C TYR A 641 -13.96 0.01 13.61
N GLN A 642 -15.20 -0.49 13.64
CA GLN A 642 -15.85 -1.05 14.82
C GLN A 642 -15.90 -2.60 14.77
N PRO A 643 -14.91 -3.32 15.33
CA PRO A 643 -14.82 -4.79 15.25
C PRO A 643 -15.95 -5.55 16.00
N TRP A 644 -16.74 -4.87 16.85
CA TRP A 644 -17.93 -5.44 17.51
C TRP A 644 -19.23 -5.24 16.72
N LEU A 645 -19.26 -4.36 15.70
CA LEU A 645 -20.40 -4.14 14.79
C LEU A 645 -20.13 -4.55 13.35
N GLY A 646 -18.87 -4.87 12.98
CA GLY A 646 -18.52 -5.31 11.63
C GLY A 646 -18.65 -4.23 10.56
N ARG A 647 -18.57 -2.94 10.94
CA ARG A 647 -18.77 -1.78 10.04
C ARG A 647 -17.83 -0.61 10.35
N TRP A 648 -17.77 0.33 9.42
CA TRP A 648 -17.07 1.60 9.57
C TRP A 648 -17.83 2.59 10.48
N LEU A 649 -17.09 3.44 11.18
CA LEU A 649 -17.61 4.49 12.07
C LEU A 649 -18.15 5.72 11.31
N SER A 650 -17.71 5.88 10.06
CA SER A 650 -18.11 6.96 9.15
C SER A 650 -18.36 6.42 7.75
N ALA A 651 -19.11 7.19 6.96
CA ALA A 651 -19.30 6.92 5.54
C ALA A 651 -17.96 6.99 4.78
N ASP A 652 -17.90 6.29 3.66
CA ASP A 652 -16.74 6.24 2.76
C ASP A 652 -16.38 7.61 2.16
N PRO A 653 -15.17 8.15 2.40
CA PRO A 653 -14.77 9.43 1.80
C PRO A 653 -14.53 9.33 0.29
N ALA A 654 -14.23 8.14 -0.27
CA ALA A 654 -14.20 7.93 -1.72
C ALA A 654 -15.61 7.72 -2.31
N GLY A 655 -16.65 7.66 -1.49
CA GLY A 655 -18.02 7.43 -1.91
C GLY A 655 -18.23 6.01 -2.46
N VAL A 656 -18.94 5.88 -3.59
CA VAL A 656 -19.52 4.62 -4.05
C VAL A 656 -18.53 3.65 -4.75
N VAL A 657 -17.24 3.71 -4.42
CA VAL A 657 -16.18 2.89 -5.04
C VAL A 657 -16.35 1.41 -4.72
N ASP A 658 -16.58 1.03 -3.46
CA ASP A 658 -17.00 -0.34 -3.10
C ASP A 658 -18.52 -0.57 -3.28
N GLY A 659 -19.24 0.39 -3.87
CA GLY A 659 -20.69 0.33 -4.14
C GLY A 659 -21.54 1.18 -3.19
N LEU A 660 -22.86 0.96 -3.21
CA LEU A 660 -23.86 1.88 -2.65
C LEU A 660 -24.06 1.85 -1.12
N ASN A 661 -23.26 1.08 -0.37
CA ASN A 661 -23.33 0.99 1.08
C ASN A 661 -22.01 1.48 1.68
N LEU A 662 -22.00 2.74 2.12
CA LEU A 662 -20.77 3.45 2.49
C LEU A 662 -20.20 3.04 3.87
N TYR A 663 -20.84 2.12 4.58
CA TYR A 663 -20.42 1.62 5.90
C TYR A 663 -19.96 0.16 5.89
N ARG A 664 -20.09 -0.54 4.76
CA ARG A 664 -19.86 -1.99 4.66
C ARG A 664 -18.37 -2.35 4.77
N MET A 665 -18.04 -3.26 5.67
CA MET A 665 -16.66 -3.74 5.85
C MET A 665 -16.31 -4.83 4.82
N VAL A 666 -15.36 -4.53 3.93
CA VAL A 666 -14.75 -5.44 2.93
C VAL A 666 -15.73 -6.44 2.26
N ARG A 667 -16.81 -5.91 1.64
CA ARG A 667 -17.86 -6.71 0.97
C ARG A 667 -18.59 -7.75 1.84
N ASN A 668 -18.44 -7.70 3.17
CA ASN A 668 -18.84 -8.72 4.14
C ASN A 668 -18.07 -10.06 4.02
N ASN A 669 -16.84 -10.03 3.51
CA ASN A 669 -15.94 -11.19 3.46
C ASN A 669 -14.61 -10.90 4.19
N PRO A 670 -14.64 -10.69 5.52
CA PRO A 670 -13.49 -10.23 6.29
C PRO A 670 -12.44 -11.32 6.56
N VAL A 671 -12.61 -12.52 6.01
CA VAL A 671 -11.65 -13.63 6.10
C VAL A 671 -10.77 -13.73 4.83
N THR A 672 -11.29 -13.24 3.69
CA THR A 672 -10.63 -13.31 2.38
C THR A 672 -10.09 -11.95 1.92
N LEU A 673 -10.78 -10.86 2.29
CA LEU A 673 -10.50 -9.51 1.81
C LEU A 673 -9.97 -8.60 2.92
N LYS A 674 -9.13 -7.64 2.53
CA LYS A 674 -8.52 -6.66 3.42
C LYS A 674 -8.69 -5.25 2.87
N ASP A 675 -9.04 -4.29 3.72
CA ASP A 675 -8.87 -2.86 3.41
C ASP A 675 -7.47 -2.40 3.84
N GLN A 676 -6.80 -1.59 3.01
CA GLN A 676 -5.49 -1.04 3.32
C GLN A 676 -5.52 0.34 3.98
N GLN A 677 -6.54 1.17 3.73
CA GLN A 677 -6.56 2.59 4.13
C GLN A 677 -7.88 3.04 4.76
N GLY A 678 -8.91 2.20 4.72
CA GLY A 678 -10.29 2.56 5.03
C GLY A 678 -11.01 3.14 3.82
N LEU A 679 -10.81 2.57 2.63
CA LEU A 679 -11.44 2.97 1.37
C LEU A 679 -12.09 1.78 0.66
N GLU A 680 -11.34 0.71 0.38
CA GLU A 680 -11.86 -0.43 -0.37
C GLU A 680 -11.10 -1.74 -0.13
N PRO A 681 -11.74 -2.90 -0.34
CA PRO A 681 -11.12 -4.20 -0.20
C PRO A 681 -10.22 -4.60 -1.37
N VAL A 682 -8.98 -4.96 -1.04
CA VAL A 682 -8.04 -5.67 -1.92
C VAL A 682 -7.94 -7.14 -1.53
N TYR A 683 -7.62 -8.00 -2.51
CA TYR A 683 -7.17 -9.36 -2.23
C TYR A 683 -5.75 -9.33 -1.65
N PRO A 684 -5.46 -10.02 -0.53
CA PRO A 684 -4.15 -9.97 0.11
C PRO A 684 -2.98 -10.32 -0.81
N VAL A 685 -3.14 -11.29 -1.72
CA VAL A 685 -2.12 -11.67 -2.72
C VAL A 685 -1.83 -10.56 -3.74
N LEU A 686 -2.86 -9.87 -4.24
CA LEU A 686 -2.66 -8.75 -5.16
C LEU A 686 -2.05 -7.56 -4.41
N SER A 687 -2.49 -7.33 -3.18
CA SER A 687 -1.88 -6.36 -2.26
C SER A 687 -0.41 -6.68 -1.98
N ALA A 688 -0.06 -7.98 -1.85
CA ALA A 688 1.29 -8.46 -1.59
C ALA A 688 2.20 -8.02 -2.72
N PHE A 689 1.92 -8.50 -3.94
CA PHE A 689 2.65 -8.16 -5.17
C PHE A 689 2.73 -6.65 -5.42
N LEU A 690 1.62 -5.92 -5.34
CA LEU A 690 1.62 -4.48 -5.61
C LEU A 690 2.48 -3.71 -4.61
N ALA A 691 2.35 -3.97 -3.30
CA ALA A 691 3.20 -3.26 -2.36
C ALA A 691 4.66 -3.76 -2.39
N ASP A 692 4.92 -5.07 -2.50
CA ASP A 692 6.31 -5.60 -2.57
C ASP A 692 7.05 -5.18 -3.87
N VAL A 693 6.35 -4.56 -4.84
CA VAL A 693 6.91 -3.90 -6.03
C VAL A 693 6.90 -2.37 -5.93
N MET A 694 6.04 -1.76 -5.09
CA MET A 694 5.84 -0.31 -5.00
C MET A 694 6.33 0.32 -3.68
N THR A 695 6.67 -0.46 -2.64
CA THR A 695 7.25 0.06 -1.39
C THR A 695 8.66 0.60 -1.58
N ASP A 696 9.38 0.10 -2.58
CA ASP A 696 10.64 0.68 -3.05
C ASP A 696 10.45 2.03 -3.78
N VAL A 697 9.19 2.46 -3.94
CA VAL A 697 8.78 3.82 -4.33
C VAL A 697 8.22 4.60 -3.11
N ASN A 698 8.91 4.50 -1.98
CA ASN A 698 8.98 5.51 -0.90
C ASN A 698 7.73 5.84 -0.06
N HIS A 699 6.59 5.17 -0.21
CA HIS A 699 5.34 5.64 0.42
C HIS A 699 5.28 5.59 1.97
N ASP A 700 5.89 4.58 2.62
CA ASP A 700 5.87 4.43 4.09
C ASP A 700 7.15 4.97 4.78
N ALA A 701 8.32 4.76 4.16
CA ALA A 701 9.63 4.90 4.81
C ALA A 701 10.06 6.34 5.18
N LEU A 702 9.40 7.36 4.63
CA LEU A 702 9.78 8.76 4.81
C LEU A 702 8.63 9.67 5.25
N GLY A 703 7.42 9.12 5.40
CA GLY A 703 6.21 9.92 5.58
C GLY A 703 5.93 10.89 4.42
N PHE A 704 6.63 10.77 3.29
CA PHE A 704 6.54 11.73 2.19
C PHE A 704 5.21 11.60 1.44
N VAL A 705 4.62 12.74 1.09
CA VAL A 705 3.42 12.84 0.26
C VAL A 705 3.83 13.30 -1.13
N PRO A 706 3.61 12.49 -2.18
CA PRO A 706 3.64 12.98 -3.55
C PRO A 706 2.57 14.04 -3.79
N TRP A 707 2.97 15.16 -4.39
CA TRP A 707 2.06 16.27 -4.69
C TRP A 707 1.14 15.95 -5.88
N GLY A 708 -0.17 16.06 -5.65
CA GLY A 708 -1.24 15.89 -6.63
C GLY A 708 -2.58 16.32 -6.04
N GLU A 709 -3.62 16.45 -6.89
CA GLU A 709 -4.88 17.07 -6.49
C GLU A 709 -5.94 16.05 -6.02
N GLN A 710 -6.42 16.27 -4.78
CA GLN A 710 -7.69 15.81 -4.20
C GLN A 710 -8.03 14.31 -4.06
N LEU A 711 -8.52 13.97 -2.86
CA LEU A 711 -9.33 12.78 -2.55
C LEU A 711 -10.83 12.97 -2.88
N ASP A 712 -11.27 14.18 -3.23
CA ASP A 712 -12.69 14.54 -3.42
C ASP A 712 -13.27 14.15 -4.81
N SER A 713 -12.49 13.54 -5.71
CA SER A 713 -12.96 13.08 -7.04
C SER A 713 -12.11 11.96 -7.67
N ALA A 714 -12.78 10.93 -8.20
CA ALA A 714 -12.23 9.73 -8.86
C ALA A 714 -11.56 8.68 -7.92
N PRO A 715 -11.44 7.39 -8.33
CA PRO A 715 -11.23 6.28 -7.39
C PRO A 715 -9.75 6.06 -6.97
N PRO A 716 -9.50 5.37 -5.84
CA PRO A 716 -8.17 5.21 -5.23
C PRO A 716 -7.13 4.42 -6.04
N TRP A 717 -7.56 3.67 -7.06
CA TRP A 717 -6.69 3.14 -8.11
C TRP A 717 -7.37 3.22 -9.47
N ALA A 718 -6.56 3.50 -10.48
CA ALA A 718 -6.95 3.41 -11.89
C ALA A 718 -5.76 2.90 -12.69
N ILE A 719 -6.00 1.92 -13.57
CA ILE A 719 -5.05 1.52 -14.60
C ILE A 719 -5.58 2.06 -15.92
N ALA A 720 -4.82 2.97 -16.55
CA ALA A 720 -5.09 3.49 -17.87
C ALA A 720 -3.98 3.04 -18.84
N ILE A 721 -4.31 2.90 -20.11
CA ILE A 721 -3.35 2.58 -21.17
C ILE A 721 -3.55 3.61 -22.29
N TRP A 722 -2.48 4.30 -22.69
CA TRP A 722 -2.54 5.35 -23.70
C TRP A 722 -1.27 5.32 -24.57
N GLY A 723 -1.47 5.04 -25.85
CA GLY A 723 -0.37 4.58 -26.72
C GLY A 723 0.22 3.25 -26.24
N ASP A 724 1.52 3.05 -26.48
CA ASP A 724 2.28 1.88 -26.00
C ASP A 724 2.63 1.96 -24.48
N ASN A 725 2.08 2.92 -23.72
CA ASN A 725 2.37 3.13 -22.30
C ASN A 725 1.25 2.63 -21.37
N ALA A 726 1.64 1.92 -20.31
CA ALA A 726 0.78 1.64 -19.17
C ALA A 726 0.93 2.74 -18.10
N TYR A 727 -0.19 3.16 -17.52
CA TYR A 727 -0.30 4.14 -16.45
C TYR A 727 -1.00 3.50 -15.26
N VAL A 728 -0.36 3.56 -14.09
CA VAL A 728 -0.97 3.14 -12.82
C VAL A 728 -1.08 4.37 -11.92
N SER A 729 -2.26 4.59 -11.35
CA SER A 729 -2.49 5.58 -10.30
C SER A 729 -2.47 4.92 -8.93
N THR A 730 -1.64 5.44 -8.05
CA THR A 730 -1.73 5.30 -6.59
C THR A 730 -1.54 6.68 -5.99
N VAL A 731 -2.46 7.11 -5.11
CA VAL A 731 -2.44 8.36 -4.31
C VAL A 731 -1.43 9.42 -4.81
N ASN A 732 -1.86 10.23 -5.78
CA ASN A 732 -1.11 11.36 -6.33
C ASN A 732 0.19 11.07 -7.12
N ARG A 733 0.38 9.86 -7.68
CA ARG A 733 1.36 9.63 -8.76
C ARG A 733 0.79 8.87 -9.95
N HIS A 734 0.98 9.44 -11.15
CA HIS A 734 1.00 8.69 -12.40
C HIS A 734 2.38 8.04 -12.57
N MET A 735 2.46 6.70 -12.55
CA MET A 735 3.67 6.00 -12.97
C MET A 735 3.58 5.64 -14.46
N SER A 736 4.56 6.08 -15.26
CA SER A 736 4.64 5.83 -16.71
C SER A 736 5.82 4.92 -17.02
N ILE A 737 5.54 3.73 -17.57
CA ILE A 737 6.57 2.76 -17.97
C ILE A 737 6.79 2.89 -19.48
N ARG A 738 7.92 3.50 -19.89
CA ARG A 738 8.30 3.68 -21.30
C ARG A 738 9.34 2.64 -21.76
N PRO A 739 9.27 2.15 -23.02
CA PRO A 739 10.43 1.58 -23.70
C PRO A 739 11.56 2.61 -23.83
N GLN A 740 12.82 2.16 -23.87
CA GLN A 740 13.95 3.06 -24.16
C GLN A 740 13.96 3.46 -25.64
N GLY A 741 14.05 4.77 -25.92
CA GLY A 741 14.33 5.29 -27.26
C GLY A 741 13.97 6.76 -27.46
N GLU A 742 12.77 7.17 -27.05
CA GLU A 742 12.15 8.40 -27.55
C GLU A 742 12.27 9.59 -26.57
N ARG A 743 12.95 10.65 -27.03
CA ARG A 743 12.88 12.01 -26.46
C ARG A 743 11.83 12.81 -27.23
N GLY A 744 10.84 13.37 -26.52
CA GLY A 744 9.92 14.34 -27.13
C GLY A 744 8.49 14.33 -26.62
N PHE A 745 8.27 14.67 -25.35
CA PHE A 745 7.08 15.42 -24.93
C PHE A 745 7.38 16.17 -23.61
N PRO A 746 7.19 17.51 -23.52
CA PRO A 746 7.53 18.33 -22.35
C PRO A 746 6.45 18.20 -21.25
N ASP A 747 6.77 18.14 -19.95
CA ASP A 747 7.30 19.16 -19.02
C ASP A 747 6.20 19.89 -18.23
N PHE A 748 6.52 20.29 -17.00
CA PHE A 748 5.64 21.05 -16.10
C PHE A 748 5.47 22.50 -16.58
N VAL A 749 4.49 23.21 -16.00
CA VAL A 749 4.36 24.68 -16.16
C VAL A 749 5.59 25.37 -15.55
N GLY A 750 6.56 25.69 -16.41
CA GLY A 750 7.75 26.48 -16.12
C GLY A 750 8.02 27.45 -17.27
N VAL A 751 8.12 28.74 -16.96
CA VAL A 751 8.25 29.81 -17.96
C VAL A 751 9.65 29.81 -18.58
N TYR A 752 9.74 29.89 -19.91
CA TYR A 752 10.87 30.50 -20.60
C TYR A 752 10.41 31.29 -21.84
N ASP A 753 11.33 32.06 -22.40
CA ASP A 753 11.05 33.38 -22.99
C ASP A 753 11.18 33.41 -24.53
N GLY A 754 10.44 34.32 -25.16
CA GLY A 754 10.61 34.70 -26.57
C GLY A 754 9.70 34.04 -27.60
N VAL A 755 9.07 34.90 -28.42
CA VAL A 755 8.40 34.64 -29.73
C VAL A 755 6.96 34.11 -29.71
N GLY A 756 6.03 34.98 -30.14
CA GLY A 756 4.87 34.60 -30.97
C GLY A 756 3.61 34.10 -30.25
N ILE A 757 2.62 34.97 -30.05
CA ILE A 757 1.26 34.57 -29.66
C ILE A 757 0.55 33.93 -30.86
N THR A 758 0.06 32.70 -30.71
CA THR A 758 -0.98 32.10 -31.56
C THR A 758 -2.07 31.47 -30.71
N THR A 759 -3.33 31.78 -30.98
CA THR A 759 -4.48 31.36 -30.16
C THR A 759 -5.23 30.18 -30.79
N GLU A 760 -4.79 28.95 -30.50
CA GLU A 760 -5.53 27.74 -30.85
C GLU A 760 -5.66 26.78 -29.66
N THR A 761 -6.90 26.35 -29.38
CA THR A 761 -7.22 25.38 -28.33
C THR A 761 -7.22 23.96 -28.91
N GLY A 762 -6.14 23.20 -28.70
CA GLY A 762 -5.95 21.87 -29.29
C GLY A 762 -6.80 20.76 -28.64
N HIS A 763 -7.72 20.18 -29.40
CA HIS A 763 -8.36 18.91 -29.09
C HIS A 763 -7.60 17.75 -29.74
N TYR A 764 -7.49 16.60 -29.06
CA TYR A 764 -7.09 15.35 -29.71
C TYR A 764 -8.31 14.59 -30.28
N ARG A 765 -8.15 14.02 -31.48
CA ARG A 765 -9.20 13.33 -32.23
C ARG A 765 -8.60 12.08 -32.88
N THR A 766 -9.21 10.91 -32.70
CA THR A 766 -8.76 9.67 -33.36
C THR A 766 -9.23 9.60 -34.82
N PRO A 767 -8.44 9.02 -35.75
CA PRO A 767 -8.85 8.84 -37.15
C PRO A 767 -9.99 7.81 -37.33
N PRO A 768 -10.77 7.87 -38.43
CA PRO A 768 -11.84 6.92 -38.69
C PRO A 768 -11.32 5.58 -39.26
N GLY A 769 -11.94 4.45 -38.87
CA GLY A 769 -11.72 3.15 -39.53
C GLY A 769 -12.00 1.90 -38.68
N TYR A 770 -11.86 1.99 -37.35
CA TYR A 770 -11.97 0.83 -36.45
C TYR A 770 -13.43 0.51 -36.06
N ALA A 771 -14.11 -0.36 -36.82
CA ALA A 771 -15.52 -0.68 -36.59
C ALA A 771 -16.00 -2.11 -36.99
N ALA A 772 -15.19 -3.16 -36.83
CA ALA A 772 -15.65 -4.56 -36.79
C ALA A 772 -14.59 -5.50 -36.17
N GLY A 773 -15.02 -6.56 -35.46
CA GLY A 773 -14.16 -7.67 -34.99
C GLY A 773 -14.14 -7.89 -33.46
N ILE A 774 -14.73 -9.01 -33.01
CA ILE A 774 -14.93 -9.51 -31.62
C ILE A 774 -16.28 -9.08 -30.98
N GLU A 775 -17.17 -10.06 -30.77
CA GLU A 775 -18.62 -9.80 -30.63
C GLU A 775 -19.13 -9.35 -29.25
N ASN A 776 -18.36 -9.47 -28.17
CA ASN A 776 -18.83 -9.19 -26.80
C ASN A 776 -18.45 -7.80 -26.22
N ASN A 777 -17.97 -6.86 -27.05
CA ASN A 777 -17.84 -5.45 -26.67
C ASN A 777 -18.30 -4.55 -27.83
N ARG A 778 -19.56 -4.09 -27.80
CA ARG A 778 -20.10 -3.17 -28.81
C ARG A 778 -19.84 -1.70 -28.39
N PRO A 779 -19.23 -0.86 -29.26
CA PRO A 779 -18.95 0.53 -28.92
C PRO A 779 -20.22 1.38 -28.91
N ARG A 780 -20.29 2.33 -27.96
CA ARG A 780 -21.33 3.37 -27.91
C ARG A 780 -20.96 4.52 -28.85
N ILE A 781 -21.63 4.64 -30.00
CA ILE A 781 -21.51 5.82 -30.87
C ILE A 781 -22.85 6.54 -30.95
N THR A 782 -22.94 7.71 -30.30
CA THR A 782 -24.04 8.67 -30.50
C THR A 782 -23.56 9.81 -31.39
N SER A 783 -23.78 9.69 -32.70
CA SER A 783 -23.37 10.71 -33.67
C SER A 783 -24.35 11.90 -33.68
N HIS A 784 -23.92 13.06 -33.17
CA HIS A 784 -23.85 14.37 -33.85
C HIS A 784 -23.64 15.51 -32.83
N GLY A 785 -22.68 16.40 -33.12
CA GLY A 785 -22.38 17.58 -32.29
C GLY A 785 -21.22 17.40 -31.30
N SER A 786 -20.29 18.35 -31.29
CA SER A 786 -19.15 18.45 -30.37
C SER A 786 -19.58 18.73 -28.92
N THR A 787 -18.97 18.17 -27.86
CA THR A 787 -17.85 17.22 -27.72
C THR A 787 -18.23 16.11 -26.74
N ALA A 788 -17.66 14.91 -26.88
CA ALA A 788 -17.96 13.75 -26.03
C ALA A 788 -16.80 13.35 -25.12
N SER A 789 -17.12 12.96 -23.88
CA SER A 789 -16.23 12.26 -22.95
C SER A 789 -16.57 10.75 -22.94
N LEU A 790 -15.57 9.92 -22.68
CA LEU A 790 -15.67 8.46 -22.64
C LEU A 790 -15.03 7.92 -21.37
N GLU A 791 -15.84 7.35 -20.48
CA GLU A 791 -15.36 6.50 -19.39
C GLU A 791 -15.25 5.06 -19.89
N TRP A 792 -14.10 4.41 -19.65
CA TRP A 792 -13.90 2.99 -19.95
C TRP A 792 -13.55 2.23 -18.66
N ARG A 793 -14.26 1.13 -18.40
CA ARG A 793 -13.79 0.09 -17.47
C ARG A 793 -13.01 -0.95 -18.28
N MET A 794 -11.79 -1.29 -17.85
CA MET A 794 -11.02 -2.40 -18.42
C MET A 794 -10.88 -3.55 -17.42
N THR A 795 -11.53 -4.67 -17.71
CA THR A 795 -11.31 -5.96 -17.04
C THR A 795 -10.54 -6.85 -18.01
N MET A 796 -9.21 -6.91 -17.91
CA MET A 796 -8.37 -7.58 -18.92
C MET A 796 -8.55 -9.11 -18.97
N PHE A 797 -9.00 -9.74 -17.88
CA PHE A 797 -9.30 -11.18 -17.82
C PHE A 797 -10.54 -11.41 -16.97
N SER A 798 -11.51 -12.16 -17.51
CA SER A 798 -12.70 -12.63 -16.79
C SER A 798 -12.46 -13.93 -16.01
N ASP A 799 -11.34 -14.62 -16.29
CA ASP A 799 -10.90 -15.86 -15.63
C ASP A 799 -9.44 -15.72 -15.15
N PRO A 800 -9.15 -15.95 -13.85
CA PRO A 800 -7.78 -16.00 -13.35
C PRO A 800 -6.90 -17.09 -13.97
N HIS A 801 -7.45 -18.22 -14.42
CA HIS A 801 -6.63 -19.30 -14.99
C HIS A 801 -6.08 -18.95 -16.37
N ALA A 802 -6.86 -18.30 -17.23
CA ALA A 802 -6.39 -17.75 -18.51
C ALA A 802 -5.26 -16.72 -18.32
N TYR A 803 -5.39 -15.82 -17.33
CA TYR A 803 -4.32 -14.89 -16.97
C TYR A 803 -3.05 -15.62 -16.53
N MET A 804 -3.17 -16.54 -15.56
CA MET A 804 -2.02 -17.27 -15.01
C MET A 804 -1.35 -18.18 -16.05
N ALA A 805 -2.11 -18.79 -16.96
CA ALA A 805 -1.57 -19.58 -18.06
C ALA A 805 -0.65 -18.75 -18.96
N LYS A 806 -1.05 -17.52 -19.33
CA LYS A 806 -0.23 -16.65 -20.17
C LYS A 806 0.96 -16.03 -19.43
N VAL A 807 0.78 -15.63 -18.17
CA VAL A 807 1.89 -15.22 -17.30
C VAL A 807 2.97 -16.31 -17.26
N ASN A 808 2.58 -17.57 -17.04
CA ASN A 808 3.47 -18.74 -17.05
C ASN A 808 4.10 -19.05 -18.42
N GLU A 809 3.66 -18.43 -19.51
CA GLU A 809 4.30 -18.51 -20.83
C GLU A 809 5.49 -17.54 -20.92
N PHE A 810 5.30 -16.27 -20.53
CA PHE A 810 6.39 -15.28 -20.52
C PHE A 810 7.50 -15.63 -19.54
N TRP A 811 7.17 -16.22 -18.40
CA TRP A 811 8.18 -16.62 -17.40
C TRP A 811 9.09 -17.78 -17.87
N LYS A 812 8.80 -18.44 -18.99
CA LYS A 812 9.71 -19.41 -19.63
C LYS A 812 10.80 -18.74 -20.49
N ILE A 813 10.64 -17.45 -20.80
CA ILE A 813 11.59 -16.69 -21.62
C ILE A 813 12.63 -16.08 -20.68
N ASN A 814 13.88 -16.53 -20.78
CA ASN A 814 14.92 -16.18 -19.80
C ASN A 814 15.55 -14.79 -20.02
N ASP A 815 15.65 -14.31 -21.27
CA ASP A 815 16.09 -12.93 -21.51
C ASP A 815 15.00 -11.91 -21.15
N ARG A 816 15.40 -10.83 -20.47
CA ARG A 816 14.50 -9.75 -20.04
C ARG A 816 13.97 -8.94 -21.23
N ALA A 817 14.80 -8.70 -22.25
CA ALA A 817 14.39 -7.92 -23.42
C ALA A 817 13.48 -8.76 -24.33
N GLU A 818 13.77 -10.04 -24.51
CA GLU A 818 12.94 -11.01 -25.23
C GLU A 818 11.61 -11.24 -24.52
N ARG A 819 11.60 -11.39 -23.19
CA ARG A 819 10.35 -11.46 -22.42
C ARG A 819 9.54 -10.18 -22.56
N GLY A 820 10.18 -9.01 -22.50
CA GLY A 820 9.52 -7.72 -22.78
C GLY A 820 8.90 -7.68 -24.17
N ARG A 821 9.67 -8.07 -25.21
CA ARG A 821 9.19 -8.20 -26.59
C ARG A 821 8.05 -9.20 -26.72
N ALA A 822 8.06 -10.32 -25.99
CA ALA A 822 7.04 -11.35 -26.04
C ALA A 822 5.75 -10.96 -25.28
N VAL A 823 5.86 -10.22 -24.18
CA VAL A 823 4.71 -9.57 -23.52
C VAL A 823 4.10 -8.54 -24.45
N LEU A 824 4.90 -7.65 -25.06
CA LEU A 824 4.41 -6.73 -26.09
C LEU A 824 3.83 -7.46 -27.30
N ALA A 825 4.41 -8.57 -27.74
CA ALA A 825 3.92 -9.35 -28.89
C ALA A 825 2.64 -10.13 -28.55
N PHE A 826 2.44 -10.58 -27.31
CA PHE A 826 1.14 -11.08 -26.86
C PHE A 826 0.09 -9.98 -26.89
N LEU A 827 0.37 -8.83 -26.26
CA LEU A 827 -0.52 -7.68 -26.25
C LEU A 827 -0.85 -7.21 -27.68
N LYS A 828 0.14 -7.22 -28.60
CA LYS A 828 -0.03 -6.84 -30.02
C LYS A 828 -0.66 -7.93 -30.89
N SER A 829 -0.55 -9.23 -30.55
CA SER A 829 -1.20 -10.32 -31.30
C SER A 829 -2.64 -10.56 -30.87
N HIS A 830 -2.96 -10.41 -29.58
CA HIS A 830 -4.33 -10.49 -29.06
C HIS A 830 -5.12 -9.19 -29.32
N TRP A 831 -4.43 -8.16 -29.83
CA TRP A 831 -4.99 -6.98 -30.50
C TRP A 831 -5.21 -7.19 -32.02
N ALA A 832 -4.73 -8.30 -32.60
CA ALA A 832 -4.66 -8.52 -34.05
C ALA A 832 -5.40 -9.78 -34.56
N GLN A 833 -6.04 -10.56 -33.69
CA GLN A 833 -6.69 -11.84 -34.04
C GLN A 833 -8.06 -11.66 -34.74
N GLY A 834 -8.11 -10.77 -35.73
CA GLY A 834 -9.19 -10.63 -36.72
C GLY A 834 -8.66 -10.45 -38.15
N LEU A 835 -7.35 -10.59 -38.39
CA LEU A 835 -6.71 -10.30 -39.68
C LEU A 835 -6.75 -11.45 -40.70
N GLU A 836 -6.84 -12.71 -40.28
CA GLU A 836 -6.88 -13.85 -41.22
C GLU A 836 -8.25 -14.00 -41.91
N GLU A 837 -9.37 -13.67 -41.24
CA GLU A 837 -10.70 -13.62 -41.86
C GLU A 837 -10.85 -12.43 -42.83
N LEU A 838 -10.01 -11.40 -42.66
CA LEU A 838 -9.98 -10.18 -43.48
C LEU A 838 -9.16 -10.39 -44.78
N ALA A 839 -8.24 -11.35 -44.80
CA ALA A 839 -7.50 -11.73 -46.01
C ALA A 839 -8.39 -12.37 -47.11
N SER A 840 -9.54 -12.92 -46.73
CA SER A 840 -10.52 -13.53 -47.65
C SER A 840 -11.53 -12.57 -48.29
N SER A 841 -11.61 -11.31 -47.85
CA SER A 841 -12.70 -10.38 -48.24
C SER A 841 -12.29 -9.22 -49.15
N PHE A 842 -10.99 -9.00 -49.39
CA PHE A 842 -10.49 -7.98 -50.31
C PHE A 842 -9.81 -8.59 -51.55
N ASN A 843 -10.63 -8.95 -52.52
CA ASN A 843 -10.20 -9.19 -53.89
C ASN A 843 -10.68 -8.05 -54.82
N GLU A 844 -10.04 -7.93 -55.98
CA GLU A 844 -10.26 -6.92 -57.03
C GLU A 844 -9.66 -5.49 -56.83
N ASN A 845 -9.02 -5.00 -57.90
CA ASN A 845 -8.65 -3.60 -58.21
C ASN A 845 -7.48 -2.90 -57.46
N ARG A 846 -6.28 -3.39 -57.77
CA ARG A 846 -4.96 -2.71 -57.86
C ARG A 846 -4.95 -1.51 -58.86
N PRO A 847 -3.83 -0.76 -59.07
CA PRO A 847 -2.75 -0.31 -58.17
C PRO A 847 -2.33 1.19 -58.40
N ALA A 848 -1.14 1.57 -57.91
CA ALA A 848 -0.26 2.69 -58.32
C ALA A 848 -0.36 4.04 -57.57
N LEU A 849 0.52 4.19 -56.55
CA LEU A 849 1.13 5.47 -56.13
C LEU A 849 2.24 5.30 -55.06
N LEU A 850 2.30 4.15 -54.37
CA LEU A 850 3.28 3.86 -53.31
C LEU A 850 4.62 3.26 -53.77
N LEU A 851 4.91 3.24 -55.08
CA LEU A 851 6.17 2.67 -55.62
C LEU A 851 7.24 3.73 -55.91
N GLU A 852 6.90 5.02 -56.00
CA GLU A 852 7.85 6.10 -56.34
C GLU A 852 8.57 6.69 -55.12
N MET A 853 7.97 6.64 -53.92
CA MET A 853 8.60 7.17 -52.70
C MET A 853 9.77 6.32 -52.16
N PHE A 854 10.02 5.13 -52.72
CA PHE A 854 11.08 4.21 -52.28
C PHE A 854 12.34 4.19 -53.17
N GLN A 855 12.48 5.13 -54.11
CA GLN A 855 13.65 5.20 -55.03
C GLN A 855 14.51 6.47 -54.91
N ALA A 856 14.31 7.30 -53.88
CA ALA A 856 14.99 8.60 -53.75
C ALA A 856 15.71 8.81 -52.40
N ASN A 857 16.62 7.90 -52.03
CA ASN A 857 17.88 8.17 -51.29
C ASN A 857 18.59 6.86 -50.94
N GLY A 858 19.50 6.41 -51.81
CA GLY A 858 20.32 5.22 -51.58
C GLY A 858 21.81 5.56 -51.43
N GLN A 859 22.32 5.52 -50.20
CA GLN A 859 23.75 5.35 -49.87
C GLN A 859 23.88 4.95 -48.38
N LEU A 860 25.08 4.51 -47.96
CA LEU A 860 25.41 4.03 -46.60
C LEU A 860 24.70 2.75 -46.13
N ARG A 861 24.61 1.74 -47.00
CA ARG A 861 24.80 0.35 -46.54
C ARG A 861 26.30 0.02 -46.69
N ASP A 862 26.98 -0.20 -45.57
CA ASP A 862 28.22 -1.02 -45.41
C ASP A 862 28.90 -0.85 -44.04
N VAL A 863 28.50 0.12 -43.20
CA VAL A 863 29.20 0.42 -41.93
C VAL A 863 28.67 -0.39 -40.71
N GLU A 864 27.41 -0.83 -40.73
CA GLU A 864 26.75 -1.36 -39.51
C GLU A 864 27.09 -2.82 -39.15
N GLN A 865 27.60 -3.65 -40.08
CA GLN A 865 27.84 -5.07 -39.80
C GLN A 865 29.20 -5.39 -39.16
N THR A 866 30.21 -4.53 -39.28
CA THR A 866 31.54 -4.74 -38.67
C THR A 866 31.67 -4.15 -37.26
N GLY A 867 30.80 -3.21 -36.86
CA GLY A 867 30.87 -2.56 -35.55
C GLY A 867 30.49 -3.48 -34.37
N PHE A 868 29.38 -4.21 -34.49
CA PHE A 868 28.83 -4.99 -33.38
C PHE A 868 29.70 -6.19 -32.97
N GLN A 869 30.23 -6.95 -33.93
CA GLN A 869 31.05 -8.13 -33.65
C GLN A 869 32.31 -7.80 -32.82
N TRP A 870 32.87 -6.58 -32.98
CA TRP A 870 34.07 -6.16 -32.26
C TRP A 870 33.79 -5.77 -30.79
N VAL A 871 32.58 -5.31 -30.48
CA VAL A 871 32.17 -4.97 -29.10
C VAL A 871 31.88 -6.23 -28.30
N ASP A 872 31.16 -7.19 -28.89
CA ASP A 872 30.85 -8.47 -28.22
C ASP A 872 32.11 -9.28 -27.93
N GLN A 873 33.10 -9.28 -28.84
CA GLN A 873 34.38 -9.95 -28.64
C GLN A 873 35.18 -9.33 -27.48
N LEU A 874 35.19 -7.99 -27.36
CA LEU A 874 35.80 -7.27 -26.22
C LEU A 874 35.10 -7.56 -24.89
N TYR A 875 33.76 -7.68 -24.89
CA TYR A 875 33.00 -8.08 -23.70
C TYR A 875 33.24 -9.55 -23.32
N ALA A 876 33.39 -10.45 -24.29
CA ALA A 876 33.73 -11.84 -24.04
C ALA A 876 35.11 -11.98 -23.38
N GLU A 877 36.15 -11.34 -23.94
CA GLU A 877 37.50 -11.34 -23.36
C GLU A 877 37.53 -10.73 -21.95
N ALA A 878 36.83 -9.60 -21.75
CA ALA A 878 36.75 -8.96 -20.44
C ALA A 878 36.08 -9.84 -19.38
N ASN A 879 34.99 -10.53 -19.73
CA ASN A 879 34.29 -11.44 -18.82
C ASN A 879 35.09 -12.73 -18.55
N GLN A 880 35.82 -13.26 -19.53
CA GLN A 880 36.68 -14.42 -19.35
C GLN A 880 37.85 -14.12 -18.38
N ILE A 881 38.44 -12.92 -18.47
CA ILE A 881 39.46 -12.43 -17.53
C ILE A 881 38.91 -12.24 -16.11
N ILE A 882 37.60 -11.99 -15.94
CA ILE A 882 36.94 -11.86 -14.63
C ILE A 882 36.66 -13.24 -13.99
N TYR A 883 36.50 -14.30 -14.79
CA TYR A 883 36.19 -15.65 -14.29
C TYR A 883 37.40 -16.44 -13.76
N GLU A 884 38.64 -16.07 -14.13
CA GLU A 884 39.87 -16.80 -13.76
C GLU A 884 40.63 -16.19 -12.55
N ILE A 885 40.03 -16.37 -11.35
CA ILE A 885 40.62 -16.38 -9.99
C ILE A 885 41.87 -15.48 -9.70
N GLY A 886 41.56 -14.29 -9.15
CA GLY A 886 42.23 -13.58 -8.04
C GLY A 886 43.70 -13.83 -7.61
N ASP A 887 44.53 -12.80 -7.80
CA ASP A 887 45.65 -12.42 -6.90
C ASP A 887 45.90 -10.88 -6.95
N ARG A 888 46.62 -10.31 -5.98
CA ARG A 888 46.81 -8.85 -5.76
C ARG A 888 47.56 -8.07 -6.84
N LYS A 889 48.01 -8.68 -7.94
CA LYS A 889 48.70 -7.99 -9.06
C LYS A 889 47.76 -7.20 -10.00
N VAL A 890 46.47 -7.13 -9.69
CA VAL A 890 45.41 -6.59 -10.55
C VAL A 890 45.48 -5.07 -10.80
N LEU A 891 45.98 -4.25 -9.87
CA LEU A 891 45.83 -2.78 -9.97
C LEU A 891 46.48 -2.19 -11.22
N ALA A 892 47.74 -2.57 -11.52
CA ALA A 892 48.47 -2.07 -12.69
C ALA A 892 47.81 -2.51 -14.02
N LYS A 893 47.34 -3.75 -14.12
CA LYS A 893 46.61 -4.24 -15.30
C LYS A 893 45.25 -3.55 -15.46
N ARG A 894 44.51 -3.31 -14.37
CA ARG A 894 43.27 -2.51 -14.41
C ARG A 894 43.53 -1.07 -14.86
N GLN A 895 44.61 -0.44 -14.40
CA GLN A 895 44.99 0.91 -14.83
C GLN A 895 45.39 0.95 -16.32
N GLN A 896 46.17 -0.02 -16.82
CA GLN A 896 46.48 -0.13 -18.25
C GLN A 896 45.23 -0.37 -19.11
N ALA A 897 44.36 -1.31 -18.73
CA ALA A 897 43.12 -1.59 -19.45
C ALA A 897 42.18 -0.38 -19.46
N LYS A 898 42.04 0.31 -18.31
CA LYS A 898 41.23 1.53 -18.22
C LYS A 898 41.80 2.67 -19.09
N ALA A 899 43.10 2.93 -19.02
CA ALA A 899 43.74 3.98 -19.85
C ALA A 899 43.61 3.69 -21.35
N LEU A 900 43.74 2.42 -21.77
CA LEU A 900 43.54 2.02 -23.17
C LEU A 900 42.07 2.16 -23.61
N ALA A 901 41.11 1.89 -22.73
CA ALA A 901 39.69 2.09 -23.00
C ALA A 901 39.33 3.58 -23.09
N GLU A 902 39.81 4.41 -22.16
CA GLU A 902 39.59 5.87 -22.18
C GLU A 902 40.25 6.53 -23.41
N PHE A 903 41.46 6.08 -23.80
CA PHE A 903 42.11 6.53 -25.04
C PHE A 903 41.29 6.18 -26.29
N LYS A 904 40.84 4.92 -26.43
CA LYS A 904 40.01 4.48 -27.57
C LYS A 904 38.64 5.17 -27.59
N TYR A 905 38.01 5.36 -26.44
CA TYR A 905 36.74 6.07 -26.31
C TYR A 905 36.88 7.53 -26.77
N ASN A 906 37.91 8.24 -26.31
CA ASN A 906 38.15 9.62 -26.72
C ASN A 906 38.45 9.72 -28.24
N ALA A 907 39.23 8.80 -28.80
CA ALA A 907 39.47 8.76 -30.25
C ALA A 907 38.18 8.57 -31.07
N VAL A 908 37.26 7.69 -30.62
CA VAL A 908 35.93 7.54 -31.25
C VAL A 908 35.08 8.79 -31.07
N MET A 909 35.09 9.41 -29.89
CA MET A 909 34.31 10.62 -29.59
C MET A 909 34.83 11.86 -30.32
N ASP A 910 36.10 11.91 -30.72
CA ASP A 910 36.64 13.01 -31.53
C ASP A 910 36.36 12.80 -33.03
N ILE A 911 36.33 11.55 -33.51
CA ILE A 911 35.77 11.21 -34.84
C ILE A 911 34.28 11.61 -34.91
N TYR A 912 33.51 11.33 -33.87
CA TYR A 912 32.06 11.65 -33.80
C TYR A 912 31.75 13.16 -33.74
N LYS A 913 32.75 14.04 -33.54
CA LYS A 913 32.57 15.50 -33.39
C LYS A 913 32.79 16.30 -34.68
N GLY A 914 33.01 15.64 -35.82
CA GLY A 914 32.92 16.28 -37.14
C GLY A 914 33.89 17.45 -37.38
N ARG A 915 35.20 17.19 -37.31
CA ARG A 915 36.24 18.11 -37.80
C ARG A 915 37.19 17.40 -38.76
N GLU A 916 36.90 17.50 -40.05
CA GLU A 916 37.91 17.24 -41.08
C GLU A 916 38.90 18.43 -41.16
N GLY A 917 40.16 18.17 -41.50
CA GLY A 917 41.20 19.20 -41.67
C GLY A 917 42.52 18.96 -40.92
N ASP A 918 43.47 18.33 -41.60
CA ASP A 918 44.90 18.70 -41.63
C ASP A 918 45.75 18.75 -40.33
N LEU A 919 45.39 18.00 -39.27
CA LEU A 919 46.28 17.84 -38.08
C LEU A 919 46.74 16.40 -37.78
N HIS A 920 46.36 15.41 -38.60
CA HIS A 920 46.48 13.98 -38.24
C HIS A 920 47.84 13.30 -38.43
N MET A 921 48.82 13.91 -39.13
CA MET A 921 50.15 13.26 -39.35
C MET A 921 51.29 13.80 -38.47
N ALA A 922 51.30 15.09 -38.10
CA ALA A 922 52.40 15.65 -37.30
C ALA A 922 52.50 15.01 -35.89
N ARG A 923 51.36 14.89 -35.20
CA ARG A 923 51.31 14.43 -33.80
C ARG A 923 51.49 12.92 -33.62
N ARG A 924 51.40 12.14 -34.70
CA ARG A 924 51.53 10.68 -34.66
C ARG A 924 52.98 10.27 -34.44
N SER A 925 53.89 10.77 -35.26
CA SER A 925 55.34 10.50 -35.15
C SER A 925 55.92 10.98 -33.82
N GLU A 926 55.39 12.08 -33.27
CA GLU A 926 55.82 12.66 -31.99
C GLU A 926 55.44 11.78 -30.78
N ILE A 927 54.34 11.01 -30.88
CA ILE A 927 53.87 10.07 -29.85
C ILE A 927 54.49 8.68 -30.03
N GLU A 928 54.61 8.20 -31.27
CA GLU A 928 55.28 6.92 -31.58
C GLU A 928 56.77 6.95 -31.20
N ALA A 929 57.40 8.14 -31.16
CA ALA A 929 58.78 8.33 -30.68
C ALA A 929 58.99 8.15 -29.16
N GLN A 930 57.94 8.10 -28.33
CA GLN A 930 58.08 8.02 -26.85
C GLN A 930 57.99 6.59 -26.28
N LEU A 931 58.05 5.55 -27.12
CA LEU A 931 57.92 4.15 -26.70
C LEU A 931 59.09 3.25 -27.16
N PRO A 932 60.19 3.21 -26.37
CA PRO A 932 61.01 1.99 -26.29
C PRO A 932 61.26 1.49 -24.85
N THR A 933 60.79 0.27 -24.61
CA THR A 933 61.57 -0.84 -24.00
C THR A 933 62.21 -0.68 -22.61
N VAL A 934 61.61 -1.37 -21.61
CA VAL A 934 62.38 -2.26 -20.71
C VAL A 934 61.62 -3.58 -20.50
N LEU A 935 62.10 -4.66 -21.12
CA LEU A 935 61.78 -6.04 -20.76
C LEU A 935 63.05 -6.90 -20.88
N HIS A 936 63.18 -7.89 -19.99
CA HIS A 936 64.26 -8.88 -19.81
C HIS A 936 65.46 -8.52 -18.91
N SER A 937 65.56 -9.22 -17.77
CA SER A 937 66.66 -10.16 -17.45
C SER A 937 66.34 -10.91 -16.13
N THR A 938 67.12 -11.94 -15.77
CA THR A 938 66.77 -12.91 -14.71
C THR A 938 67.92 -13.23 -13.73
N ALA A 939 67.77 -12.81 -12.46
CA ALA A 939 68.51 -13.28 -11.27
C ALA A 939 70.07 -13.11 -11.29
N PRO A 940 70.87 -13.53 -10.26
CA PRO A 940 70.55 -14.05 -8.93
C PRO A 940 71.31 -13.43 -7.70
N ALA A 941 70.85 -13.83 -6.51
CA ALA A 941 71.34 -13.71 -5.12
C ALA A 941 72.80 -13.30 -4.73
N ARG A 942 72.90 -12.48 -3.65
CA ARG A 942 73.87 -12.45 -2.49
C ARG A 942 73.50 -11.24 -1.59
N GLY A 943 73.70 -11.16 -0.26
CA GLY A 943 74.17 -12.08 0.80
C GLY A 943 73.88 -11.50 2.22
N LEU A 944 74.12 -12.25 3.31
CA LEU A 944 73.81 -11.91 4.72
C LEU A 944 75.06 -11.55 5.57
N PRO A 945 74.92 -10.73 6.65
CA PRO A 945 74.86 -11.24 8.05
C PRO A 945 73.59 -10.72 8.81
N ARG A 946 72.93 -11.40 9.78
CA ARG A 946 73.33 -11.94 11.12
C ARG A 946 73.70 -10.82 12.13
N ARG A 947 73.29 -10.80 13.42
CA ARG A 947 72.54 -11.67 14.39
C ARG A 947 72.28 -10.83 15.69
N PRO A 948 71.79 -11.33 16.86
CA PRO A 948 70.84 -12.42 17.22
C PRO A 948 69.52 -11.84 17.82
N VAL A 949 68.42 -12.52 18.21
CA VAL A 949 68.00 -13.92 18.51
C VAL A 949 68.05 -14.37 19.99
N THR A 950 66.86 -14.44 20.60
CA THR A 950 66.36 -15.40 21.63
C THR A 950 64.84 -15.52 21.41
N THR A 951 64.14 -16.63 21.09
CA THR A 951 64.06 -18.03 21.61
C THR A 951 63.67 -18.09 23.10
N VAL A 952 62.79 -18.97 23.57
CA VAL A 952 62.18 -20.23 23.04
C VAL A 952 60.63 -19.98 22.84
N ALA A 953 59.69 -20.80 22.33
CA ALA A 953 59.48 -22.24 22.18
C ALA A 953 58.55 -22.63 20.98
N GLN A 954 57.91 -23.81 21.02
CA GLN A 954 56.83 -24.30 20.12
C GLN A 954 55.79 -25.09 20.97
N PRO A 955 54.65 -25.56 20.39
CA PRO A 955 54.67 -26.89 19.75
C PRO A 955 53.85 -27.05 18.45
N GLU A 956 54.34 -27.96 17.60
CA GLU A 956 53.66 -28.85 16.62
C GLU A 956 52.77 -28.30 15.47
N ARG A 957 52.86 -29.03 14.33
CA ARG A 957 52.09 -28.80 13.10
C ARG A 957 51.02 -29.88 12.91
N LYS A 958 49.83 -29.49 12.44
CA LYS A 958 48.89 -30.39 11.73
C LYS A 958 48.46 -29.76 10.37
N PRO A 959 47.96 -30.55 9.40
CA PRO A 959 48.20 -30.28 7.98
C PRO A 959 47.25 -29.27 7.31
N ASN A 960 47.65 -28.80 6.13
CA ASN A 960 47.06 -27.66 5.45
C ASN A 960 45.72 -27.97 4.73
N PHE A 961 44.89 -26.94 4.62
CA PHE A 961 43.46 -26.91 4.26
C PHE A 961 43.10 -27.64 2.96
N LEU A 962 43.97 -27.60 1.95
CA LEU A 962 43.76 -28.22 0.62
C LEU A 962 43.53 -29.74 0.66
N SER A 963 43.97 -30.43 1.71
CA SER A 963 43.72 -31.87 1.89
C SER A 963 42.27 -32.21 2.29
N ARG A 964 41.51 -31.27 2.87
CA ARG A 964 40.13 -31.50 3.33
C ARG A 964 39.10 -31.35 2.20
N ILE A 965 39.28 -30.37 1.31
CA ILE A 965 38.32 -30.06 0.24
C ILE A 965 38.15 -31.25 -0.72
N ARG A 966 39.21 -32.03 -0.98
CA ARG A 966 39.19 -33.12 -1.97
C ARG A 966 38.32 -34.33 -1.59
N ASN A 967 37.90 -34.44 -0.33
CA ASN A 967 37.01 -35.51 0.15
C ASN A 967 35.55 -35.06 0.35
N ALA A 968 35.22 -33.77 0.18
CA ALA A 968 33.86 -33.25 0.37
C ALA A 968 32.92 -33.45 -0.83
N PHE A 969 33.44 -33.91 -1.97
CA PHE A 969 32.68 -34.16 -3.21
C PHE A 969 32.37 -35.64 -3.48
N LYS A 970 32.31 -36.46 -2.41
CA LYS A 970 31.86 -37.86 -2.46
C LYS A 970 31.05 -38.26 -1.23
N HIS A 971 29.95 -37.54 -0.97
CA HIS A 971 28.76 -38.08 -0.33
C HIS A 971 27.54 -37.26 -0.74
#